data_AF-A0A254RHB2-F1
#
_entry.id   AF-A0A254RHB2-F1
#
_cell.length_a   1.000
_cell.length_b   1.000
_cell.length_c   1.000
_cell.angle_alpha   90.00
_cell.angle_beta   90.00
_cell.angle_gamma   90.00
#
_symmetry.space_group_name_H-M   'P 1'
#
loop_
_entity.id
_entity.type
_entity.pdbx_description
1 polymer ?
#
loop_
_entity_poly.entity_id
_entity_poly.type
_entity_poly.pdbx_seq_one_letter_code
_entity_poly.pdbx_strand_id
1 'polypeptide(L)'
;MITKKHKSLALSSVLAFGLMAACSDDSTGVQAPAGDGATTGNETAANICLAEGYSGFYAADGATVMCLDASGNLAFWINPDGTIGTPTEEAPSSSAATEFPQDPGAAPLPPEDIPAIPSSASATCDAGTATFLYKLADVSYYRDTNGATFFFDGECNKQFLTEAIASSSSEATGDDASSSSVAGSTPTSSTGNVLASSVSTGSDPVVEPSNGNTPTITYAASGATVTNNNNCVQVNGGEVLITCAGDYDFSGSYTGSDAQIRVYSPKSDSGVYLNLRGLTLTNNTDAVIYVQMASKAFVVAKSGTENTLSDASNRTKTFTYVNASNETKVDTTSACIYAKDDLTIKGEGTLTVKGNYNNGIHTSNDLRFRGETTVNVTAKNHGLKGKELVDVEKGNITITTTSGDGIHGDLNVVLTGGNIKVNAGDDGIHADSALYLSGSTVNVEKAGEGMEAFYIFAEGGVTATYGTDDGWNAAGGSVDGSTSTGSSQGGWSMGGGMQSSSKGYIVITGGYHYISASGNDIDVLDANGTAKQSGGVVIVEIPASSGGSMGGRAPGGSSSGGCSINGAGGLIDTDNGFTITGGVFLGFGNQTEEYPNCSATSYTAGTAYGSANAAFAPKGSGSMILYGGSVTSVAQVSTSGMQTLEFPNGLKYYYK
;
A
#
# COMPACT_ATOMS: atom_id res chain seq x y z
N MET A 1 -62.81 24.28 -23.91
CA MET A 1 -62.81 24.64 -22.48
C MET A 1 -61.50 25.34 -22.16
N ILE A 2 -61.57 26.48 -21.48
CA ILE A 2 -60.51 27.44 -21.16
C ILE A 2 -60.80 27.81 -19.67
N THR A 3 -59.88 28.02 -18.72
CA THR A 3 -58.99 29.19 -18.54
C THR A 3 -58.13 29.03 -17.26
N LYS A 4 -56.86 29.49 -17.27
CA LYS A 4 -56.09 30.36 -16.29
C LYS A 4 -56.30 30.21 -14.76
N LYS A 5 -55.41 30.60 -13.82
CA LYS A 5 -54.01 31.12 -13.64
C LYS A 5 -53.80 31.13 -12.09
N HIS A 6 -52.62 31.23 -11.43
CA HIS A 6 -51.54 32.25 -11.40
C HIS A 6 -50.35 31.62 -10.61
N LYS A 7 -49.03 31.89 -10.75
CA LYS A 7 -48.14 33.04 -11.09
C LYS A 7 -47.46 33.75 -9.89
N SER A 8 -46.24 33.32 -9.53
CA SER A 8 -45.06 34.10 -9.06
C SER A 8 -43.88 33.10 -8.90
N LEU A 9 -42.65 33.24 -9.42
CA LEU A 9 -41.89 34.31 -10.07
C LEU A 9 -41.26 35.34 -9.12
N ALA A 10 -40.01 35.05 -8.71
CA ALA A 10 -39.00 36.02 -8.29
C ALA A 10 -37.61 35.52 -8.73
N LEU A 11 -36.84 36.39 -9.39
CA LEU A 11 -35.52 36.15 -9.94
C LEU A 11 -34.74 37.46 -9.78
N SER A 12 -33.58 37.46 -9.14
CA SER A 12 -32.66 38.62 -9.13
C SER A 12 -31.25 38.17 -8.70
N SER A 13 -30.28 38.29 -9.60
CA SER A 13 -29.14 39.24 -9.54
C SER A 13 -28.10 38.92 -8.45
N VAL A 14 -26.93 38.36 -8.80
CA VAL A 14 -25.80 39.09 -9.42
C VAL A 14 -25.44 40.35 -8.64
N LEU A 15 -24.34 40.28 -7.89
CA LEU A 15 -23.49 41.43 -7.59
C LEU A 15 -22.05 40.95 -7.51
N ALA A 16 -21.22 41.37 -8.47
CA ALA A 16 -19.78 41.26 -8.37
C ALA A 16 -19.24 42.57 -7.80
N PHE A 17 -18.27 42.48 -6.88
CA PHE A 17 -17.42 43.59 -6.50
C PHE A 17 -15.99 43.07 -6.36
N GLY A 18 -15.12 43.51 -7.25
CA GLY A 18 -13.68 43.41 -7.04
C GLY A 18 -13.20 44.58 -6.20
N LEU A 19 -12.17 44.36 -5.40
CA LEU A 19 -11.34 45.44 -4.85
C LEU A 19 -9.88 44.99 -4.87
N MET A 20 -9.04 45.77 -5.56
CA MET A 20 -7.58 45.68 -5.50
C MET A 20 -7.03 46.53 -4.34
N ALA A 21 -5.71 46.43 -4.13
CA ALA A 21 -4.85 47.17 -3.20
C ALA A 21 -4.76 46.60 -1.76
N ALA A 22 -3.59 46.59 -1.10
CA ALA A 22 -2.22 46.78 -1.59
C ALA A 22 -1.20 46.26 -0.55
N CYS A 23 0.04 46.10 -1.01
CA CYS A 23 1.32 46.00 -0.30
C CYS A 23 1.36 46.28 1.22
N SER A 24 2.09 45.42 1.95
CA SER A 24 3.35 45.84 2.58
C SER A 24 4.12 44.65 3.15
N ASP A 25 5.38 44.48 2.73
CA ASP A 25 6.41 43.84 3.55
C ASP A 25 6.64 44.65 4.83
N ASP A 26 7.01 44.00 5.94
CA ASP A 26 8.37 44.16 6.48
C ASP A 26 8.70 43.03 7.47
N SER A 27 9.92 43.08 8.00
CA SER A 27 10.75 41.92 8.31
C SER A 27 11.26 41.88 9.77
N THR A 28 12.11 40.88 10.04
CA THR A 28 13.00 40.71 11.21
C THR A 28 12.42 40.04 12.47
N GLY A 29 13.15 39.03 12.95
CA GLY A 29 12.79 38.27 14.17
C GLY A 29 13.63 37.01 14.43
N VAL A 30 14.90 36.95 13.97
CA VAL A 30 15.77 35.80 14.24
C VAL A 30 16.23 35.79 15.70
N GLN A 31 15.90 34.74 16.45
CA GLN A 31 16.72 34.32 17.60
C GLN A 31 16.51 32.85 17.99
N ALA A 32 17.46 31.99 17.61
CA ALA A 32 17.82 30.81 18.40
C ALA A 32 18.79 31.24 19.52
N PRO A 33 18.97 30.49 20.63
CA PRO A 33 19.80 29.28 20.57
C PRO A 33 19.48 28.14 21.57
N ALA A 34 20.02 26.95 21.28
CA ALA A 34 20.46 25.86 22.17
C ALA A 34 19.50 25.26 23.24
N GLY A 35 19.55 23.95 23.55
CA GLY A 35 20.38 22.88 23.00
C GLY A 35 20.49 21.67 23.95
N ASP A 36 20.71 20.49 23.35
CA ASP A 36 21.06 19.19 23.97
C ASP A 36 19.97 18.43 24.77
N GLY A 37 20.02 17.10 24.68
CA GLY A 37 19.01 16.17 25.22
C GLY A 37 18.85 14.86 24.44
N ALA A 38 19.93 14.26 23.93
CA ALA A 38 19.85 13.01 23.18
C ALA A 38 19.48 11.80 24.08
N THR A 39 18.46 11.03 23.68
CA THR A 39 18.25 9.64 24.13
C THR A 39 17.90 8.75 22.95
N THR A 40 18.87 7.94 22.52
CA THR A 40 18.74 6.98 21.42
C THR A 40 18.03 5.70 21.89
N GLY A 41 16.83 5.46 21.39
CA GLY A 41 16.19 4.13 21.37
C GLY A 41 16.22 3.59 19.95
N ASN A 42 17.33 2.96 19.56
CA ASN A 42 17.50 2.35 18.23
C ASN A 42 17.05 0.88 18.26
N GLU A 43 16.86 0.31 17.08
CA GLU A 43 16.24 -0.98 16.97
C GLU A 43 16.92 -1.90 15.91
N THR A 44 17.08 -1.45 14.65
CA THR A 44 17.57 -2.17 13.41
C THR A 44 16.58 -3.09 12.62
N ALA A 45 15.91 -2.59 11.55
CA ALA A 45 14.98 -3.28 10.62
C ALA A 45 15.50 -3.31 9.17
N ALA A 46 14.67 -3.77 8.22
CA ALA A 46 15.00 -4.00 6.82
C ALA A 46 15.38 -2.71 6.06
N ASN A 47 16.57 -2.72 5.46
CA ASN A 47 17.09 -1.65 4.62
C ASN A 47 16.25 -1.53 3.33
N ILE A 48 15.95 -0.30 2.90
CA ILE A 48 15.06 0.00 1.77
C ILE A 48 15.71 -0.25 0.37
N CYS A 49 17.02 -0.52 0.30
CA CYS A 49 17.76 -0.73 -0.94
C CYS A 49 17.90 -2.20 -1.39
N LEU A 50 16.79 -2.95 -1.47
CA LEU A 50 16.77 -4.43 -1.54
C LEU A 50 17.15 -5.05 -2.91
N ALA A 51 18.43 -5.02 -3.23
CA ALA A 51 19.05 -6.09 -4.02
C ALA A 51 20.40 -6.47 -3.40
N GLU A 52 20.79 -7.75 -3.50
CA GLU A 52 22.05 -8.24 -2.91
C GLU A 52 23.26 -7.45 -3.45
N GLY A 53 23.87 -6.63 -2.60
CA GLY A 53 25.08 -5.86 -2.91
C GLY A 53 24.95 -4.34 -2.85
N TYR A 54 23.77 -3.78 -2.53
CA TYR A 54 23.59 -2.34 -2.33
C TYR A 54 23.52 -1.92 -0.86
N SER A 55 24.01 -0.71 -0.57
CA SER A 55 23.98 -0.07 0.76
C SER A 55 23.22 1.25 0.67
N GLY A 56 22.19 1.42 1.50
CA GLY A 56 21.36 2.63 1.55
C GLY A 56 21.96 3.74 2.41
N PHE A 57 21.91 4.97 1.90
CA PHE A 57 22.36 6.19 2.58
C PHE A 57 21.37 7.32 2.37
N TYR A 58 21.25 8.25 3.32
CA TYR A 58 20.52 9.49 3.09
C TYR A 58 21.30 10.46 2.20
N ALA A 59 20.61 11.07 1.23
CA ALA A 59 21.13 12.17 0.42
C ALA A 59 21.29 13.45 1.25
N ALA A 60 21.82 14.50 0.62
CA ALA A 60 22.01 15.81 1.24
C ALA A 60 20.71 16.51 1.72
N ASP A 61 19.54 16.07 1.26
CA ASP A 61 18.24 16.54 1.72
C ASP A 61 17.77 15.85 3.03
N GLY A 62 18.47 14.80 3.48
CA GLY A 62 18.13 14.01 4.67
C GLY A 62 16.89 13.12 4.51
N ALA A 63 16.32 12.99 3.32
CA ALA A 63 15.04 12.32 3.08
C ALA A 63 15.07 11.35 1.88
N THR A 64 15.77 11.70 0.79
CA THR A 64 16.01 10.79 -0.33
C THR A 64 16.98 9.67 0.08
N VAL A 65 16.64 8.42 -0.21
CA VAL A 65 17.51 7.26 0.06
C VAL A 65 18.27 6.88 -1.20
N MET A 66 19.59 6.97 -1.13
CA MET A 66 20.54 6.62 -2.20
C MET A 66 21.04 5.19 -2.01
N CYS A 67 20.84 4.34 -3.02
CA CYS A 67 21.26 2.95 -3.00
C CYS A 67 22.57 2.79 -3.78
N LEU A 68 23.68 2.58 -3.04
CA LEU A 68 25.04 2.52 -3.58
C LEU A 68 25.54 1.09 -3.72
N ASP A 69 26.23 0.76 -4.81
CA ASP A 69 26.83 -0.57 -5.01
C ASP A 69 28.00 -0.84 -4.03
N ALA A 70 28.51 -2.08 -4.01
CA ALA A 70 29.68 -2.45 -3.21
C ALA A 70 30.98 -1.69 -3.58
N SER A 71 30.97 -0.98 -4.72
CA SER A 71 32.02 -0.05 -5.16
C SER A 71 31.64 1.42 -4.90
N GLY A 72 30.60 1.70 -4.10
CA GLY A 72 30.11 3.01 -3.67
C GLY A 72 29.46 3.88 -4.76
N ASN A 73 29.12 3.34 -5.93
CA ASN A 73 28.49 4.07 -7.04
C ASN A 73 26.97 4.10 -6.86
N LEU A 74 26.30 5.20 -7.21
CA LEU A 74 24.84 5.27 -7.17
C LEU A 74 24.24 4.36 -8.23
N ALA A 75 23.37 3.43 -7.81
CA ALA A 75 22.65 2.54 -8.70
C ALA A 75 21.22 3.03 -8.97
N PHE A 76 20.55 3.50 -7.92
CA PHE A 76 19.24 4.15 -7.95
C PHE A 76 19.07 4.95 -6.66
N TRP A 77 18.07 5.83 -6.62
CA TRP A 77 17.61 6.50 -5.41
C TRP A 77 16.10 6.44 -5.29
N ILE A 78 15.61 6.62 -4.08
CA ILE A 78 14.19 6.58 -3.71
C ILE A 78 13.88 7.95 -3.10
N ASN A 79 13.04 8.71 -3.79
CA ASN A 79 12.59 10.02 -3.36
C ASN A 79 11.67 9.92 -2.13
N PRO A 80 11.42 11.01 -1.38
CA PRO A 80 10.57 10.99 -0.18
C PRO A 80 9.10 10.62 -0.45
N ASP A 81 8.65 10.70 -1.70
CA ASP A 81 7.33 10.27 -2.19
C ASP A 81 7.30 8.79 -2.62
N GLY A 82 8.41 8.05 -2.45
CA GLY A 82 8.56 6.65 -2.83
C GLY A 82 8.94 6.42 -4.30
N THR A 83 9.01 7.46 -5.14
CA THR A 83 9.37 7.29 -6.55
C THR A 83 10.86 6.94 -6.72
N ILE A 84 11.16 5.99 -7.61
CA ILE A 84 12.53 5.52 -7.86
C ILE A 84 13.12 6.29 -9.05
N GLY A 85 14.25 6.96 -8.81
CA GLY A 85 15.09 7.54 -9.86
C GLY A 85 16.32 6.67 -10.14
N THR A 86 16.76 6.63 -11.39
CA THR A 86 17.99 5.95 -11.81
C THR A 86 18.97 6.95 -12.42
N PRO A 87 20.30 6.77 -12.26
CA PRO A 87 21.28 7.62 -12.93
C PRO A 87 21.15 7.46 -14.44
N THR A 88 20.93 8.56 -15.15
CA THR A 88 21.18 8.60 -16.60
C THR A 88 22.68 8.57 -16.85
N GLU A 89 23.14 7.75 -17.79
CA GLU A 89 24.56 7.55 -18.06
C GLU A 89 25.20 8.79 -18.73
N GLU A 90 25.66 9.74 -17.92
CA GLU A 90 26.53 10.82 -18.37
C GLU A 90 27.73 10.98 -17.42
N ALA A 91 28.79 10.22 -17.70
CA ALA A 91 30.08 10.40 -17.02
C ALA A 91 30.71 11.74 -17.46
N PRO A 92 31.13 12.61 -16.51
CA PRO A 92 31.72 13.88 -16.89
C PRO A 92 33.09 13.67 -17.53
N SER A 93 33.25 14.13 -18.78
CA SER A 93 34.55 14.18 -19.44
C SER A 93 35.49 15.13 -18.68
N SER A 94 36.57 14.59 -18.11
CA SER A 94 37.58 15.39 -17.42
C SER A 94 38.64 15.89 -18.40
N SER A 95 38.78 17.21 -18.52
CA SER A 95 40.08 17.84 -18.82
C SER A 95 40.03 19.34 -18.49
N ALA A 96 41.05 19.83 -17.78
CA ALA A 96 41.20 21.24 -17.48
C ALA A 96 42.14 21.92 -18.50
N ALA A 97 41.65 23.01 -19.09
CA ALA A 97 42.37 24.16 -19.64
C ALA A 97 43.49 23.97 -20.69
N THR A 98 43.29 24.56 -21.88
CA THR A 98 44.15 25.64 -22.41
C THR A 98 43.39 26.58 -23.37
N GLU A 99 43.36 27.86 -23.00
CA GLU A 99 43.33 29.11 -23.81
C GLU A 99 42.29 29.37 -24.95
N PHE A 100 41.65 30.55 -24.82
CA PHE A 100 40.86 31.35 -25.78
C PHE A 100 41.74 31.95 -26.92
N PRO A 101 41.24 32.62 -28.01
CA PRO A 101 39.98 33.41 -28.08
C PRO A 101 39.19 33.54 -29.43
N GLN A 102 38.08 34.29 -29.35
CA GLN A 102 37.34 35.08 -30.38
C GLN A 102 35.95 34.58 -30.86
N ASP A 103 34.92 35.31 -30.41
CA ASP A 103 33.52 35.43 -30.90
C ASP A 103 33.45 36.55 -31.98
N PRO A 104 32.52 36.57 -32.97
CA PRO A 104 31.17 37.18 -32.80
C PRO A 104 30.00 36.49 -33.57
N GLY A 105 28.88 36.16 -32.90
CA GLY A 105 27.79 35.37 -33.54
C GLY A 105 26.29 35.58 -33.22
N ALA A 106 25.89 36.48 -32.31
CA ALA A 106 24.52 37.03 -32.11
C ALA A 106 23.23 36.12 -32.11
N ALA A 107 22.69 35.90 -30.90
CA ALA A 107 21.26 35.92 -30.47
C ALA A 107 20.22 34.92 -31.06
N PRO A 108 19.31 34.38 -30.21
CA PRO A 108 18.05 35.10 -29.90
C PRO A 108 17.65 35.18 -28.40
N LEU A 109 16.46 35.73 -28.15
CA LEU A 109 15.87 36.24 -26.90
C LEU A 109 15.17 35.16 -26.02
N PRO A 110 14.74 35.47 -24.77
CA PRO A 110 14.65 34.50 -23.67
C PRO A 110 13.27 33.85 -23.47
N PRO A 111 13.19 32.75 -22.68
CA PRO A 111 11.97 32.36 -21.97
C PRO A 111 11.81 33.18 -20.67
N GLU A 112 10.58 33.60 -20.37
CA GLU A 112 10.22 34.26 -19.09
C GLU A 112 10.01 33.22 -17.96
N ASP A 113 10.60 33.51 -16.82
CA ASP A 113 10.21 33.16 -15.44
C ASP A 113 9.43 31.84 -15.18
N ILE A 114 10.20 30.77 -14.92
CA ILE A 114 9.82 29.75 -13.93
C ILE A 114 10.33 30.23 -12.55
N PRO A 115 9.56 30.12 -11.45
CA PRO A 115 10.02 30.53 -10.12
C PRO A 115 11.29 29.78 -9.71
N ALA A 116 12.38 30.50 -9.52
CA ALA A 116 13.65 29.92 -9.10
C ALA A 116 13.59 29.48 -7.62
N ILE A 117 13.90 28.21 -7.37
CA ILE A 117 14.39 27.77 -6.06
C ILE A 117 15.75 28.45 -5.84
N PRO A 118 16.04 29.06 -4.67
CA PRO A 118 17.25 29.83 -4.47
C PRO A 118 18.51 28.98 -4.65
N SER A 119 19.38 29.40 -5.56
CA SER A 119 20.65 28.75 -5.82
C SER A 119 21.70 29.08 -4.76
N SER A 120 22.01 28.09 -3.92
CA SER A 120 23.15 28.08 -3.01
C SER A 120 23.84 26.71 -3.09
N ALA A 121 25.07 26.55 -3.57
CA ALA A 121 26.03 27.57 -4.01
C ALA A 121 26.84 27.13 -5.24
N SER A 122 27.06 28.05 -6.17
CA SER A 122 28.16 27.95 -7.15
C SER A 122 29.44 28.48 -6.50
N ALA A 123 30.06 27.62 -5.70
CA ALA A 123 31.43 27.76 -5.26
C ALA A 123 32.11 26.40 -5.47
N THR A 124 33.21 26.37 -6.23
CA THR A 124 33.99 25.14 -6.39
C THR A 124 34.76 24.87 -5.10
N CYS A 125 34.09 24.23 -4.14
CA CYS A 125 34.72 23.71 -2.93
C CYS A 125 35.88 22.80 -3.35
N ASP A 126 37.07 23.01 -2.77
CA ASP A 126 38.26 22.25 -3.16
C ASP A 126 38.16 20.81 -2.64
N ALA A 127 37.83 19.88 -3.54
CA ALA A 127 37.78 18.45 -3.28
C ALA A 127 39.17 17.82 -3.05
N GLY A 128 40.26 18.55 -3.31
CA GLY A 128 41.63 18.11 -3.14
C GLY A 128 41.97 16.89 -4.01
N THR A 129 42.19 15.75 -3.37
CA THR A 129 42.50 14.47 -4.03
C THR A 129 41.30 13.52 -4.12
N ALA A 130 40.09 13.98 -3.80
CA ALA A 130 38.88 13.17 -3.89
C ALA A 130 38.38 13.01 -5.34
N THR A 131 37.85 11.83 -5.65
CA THR A 131 37.29 11.48 -6.95
C THR A 131 35.82 11.86 -7.00
N PHE A 132 35.38 12.62 -8.01
CA PHE A 132 33.95 12.85 -8.27
C PHE A 132 33.27 11.52 -8.65
N LEU A 133 32.06 11.26 -8.13
CA LEU A 133 31.27 10.07 -8.46
C LEU A 133 30.09 10.40 -9.38
N TYR A 134 29.16 11.23 -8.90
CA TYR A 134 27.90 11.54 -9.58
C TYR A 134 27.29 12.83 -8.98
N LYS A 135 26.25 13.33 -9.64
CA LYS A 135 25.48 14.51 -9.22
C LYS A 135 24.00 14.12 -9.09
N LEU A 136 23.36 14.47 -7.97
CA LEU A 136 21.95 14.17 -7.67
C LEU A 136 21.31 15.40 -7.01
N ALA A 137 20.12 15.81 -7.49
CA ALA A 137 19.40 16.99 -7.00
C ALA A 137 20.30 18.24 -6.86
N ASP A 138 21.07 18.52 -7.92
CA ASP A 138 22.12 19.54 -7.99
C ASP A 138 23.34 19.43 -7.05
N VAL A 139 23.37 18.46 -6.13
CA VAL A 139 24.51 18.19 -5.24
C VAL A 139 25.51 17.23 -5.88
N SER A 140 26.81 17.57 -5.82
CA SER A 140 27.91 16.72 -6.29
C SER A 140 28.46 15.85 -5.17
N TYR A 141 28.59 14.55 -5.44
CA TYR A 141 29.11 13.56 -4.49
C TYR A 141 30.50 13.08 -4.91
N TYR A 142 31.37 12.92 -3.93
CA TYR A 142 32.79 12.62 -4.08
C TYR A 142 33.19 11.44 -3.20
N ARG A 143 34.30 10.77 -3.53
CA ARG A 143 34.95 9.76 -2.70
C ARG A 143 36.35 10.18 -2.33
N ASP A 144 36.67 10.13 -1.04
CA ASP A 144 38.04 10.40 -0.59
C ASP A 144 38.97 9.19 -0.75
N THR A 145 40.26 9.41 -0.47
CA THR A 145 41.32 8.41 -0.60
C THR A 145 41.16 7.20 0.31
N ASN A 146 40.27 7.25 1.31
CA ASN A 146 39.97 6.14 2.22
C ASN A 146 38.73 5.35 1.77
N GLY A 147 38.10 5.75 0.66
CA GLY A 147 36.92 5.09 0.09
C GLY A 147 35.58 5.63 0.59
N ALA A 148 35.56 6.63 1.47
CA ALA A 148 34.32 7.18 2.03
C ALA A 148 33.67 8.19 1.07
N THR A 149 32.35 8.04 0.86
CA THR A 149 31.55 8.95 0.03
C THR A 149 31.03 10.15 0.84
N PHE A 150 31.08 11.33 0.26
CA PHE A 150 30.73 12.60 0.90
C PHE A 150 30.21 13.63 -0.11
N PHE A 151 29.60 14.71 0.40
CA PHE A 151 29.26 15.92 -0.36
C PHE A 151 29.76 17.16 0.38
N PHE A 152 29.62 18.33 -0.24
CA PHE A 152 29.84 19.63 0.41
C PHE A 152 28.51 20.32 0.64
N ASP A 153 28.32 20.89 1.83
CA ASP A 153 27.19 21.78 2.10
C ASP A 153 27.38 23.18 1.48
N GLY A 154 26.39 24.06 1.63
CA GLY A 154 26.41 25.42 1.08
C GLY A 154 27.50 26.34 1.66
N GLU A 155 28.21 25.90 2.71
CA GLU A 155 29.35 26.60 3.32
C GLU A 155 30.70 25.94 2.96
N CYS A 156 30.70 24.96 2.06
CA CYS A 156 31.85 24.11 1.71
C CYS A 156 32.40 23.26 2.86
N ASN A 157 31.61 22.94 3.90
CA ASN A 157 32.03 21.92 4.87
C ASN A 157 31.81 20.52 4.28
N LYS A 158 32.74 19.60 4.56
CA LYS A 158 32.66 18.20 4.12
C LYS A 158 31.66 17.41 4.97
N GLN A 159 30.57 16.96 4.35
CA GLN A 159 29.53 16.14 4.99
C GLN A 159 29.61 14.71 4.45
N PHE A 160 29.81 13.73 5.33
CA PHE A 160 29.79 12.32 4.96
C PHE A 160 28.36 11.78 4.88
N LEU A 161 28.12 10.82 3.98
CA LEU A 161 26.83 10.15 3.91
C LEU A 161 26.52 9.41 5.22
N THR A 162 25.26 9.49 5.66
CA THR A 162 24.75 8.73 6.81
C THR A 162 23.99 7.51 6.30
N GLU A 163 24.28 6.32 6.83
CA GLU A 163 23.58 5.08 6.45
C GLU A 163 22.08 5.16 6.77
N ALA A 164 21.26 4.71 5.83
CA ALA A 164 19.82 4.54 6.02
C ALA A 164 19.54 3.20 6.71
N ILE A 165 19.81 3.15 8.03
CA ILE A 165 19.53 1.99 8.87
C ILE A 165 18.06 2.06 9.32
N ALA A 166 17.22 1.13 8.86
CA ALA A 166 15.83 1.01 9.36
C ALA A 166 15.80 0.43 10.80
N SER A 167 14.65 0.32 11.49
CA SER A 167 14.60 -0.07 12.94
C SER A 167 13.63 -1.20 13.42
N SER A 168 14.12 -2.29 14.07
CA SER A 168 13.35 -3.41 14.69
C SER A 168 13.77 -3.74 16.14
N SER A 169 12.86 -3.57 17.11
CA SER A 169 13.15 -3.88 18.53
C SER A 169 12.48 -5.19 18.91
N SER A 170 13.24 -6.05 19.58
CA SER A 170 12.71 -7.23 20.24
C SER A 170 12.19 -6.85 21.63
N GLU A 171 10.94 -6.42 21.73
CA GLU A 171 10.29 -6.35 23.05
C GLU A 171 9.94 -7.75 23.56
N ALA A 172 10.38 -8.05 24.79
CA ALA A 172 10.26 -9.37 25.39
C ALA A 172 8.84 -9.64 25.92
N THR A 173 8.39 -10.89 25.77
CA THR A 173 7.11 -11.38 26.33
C THR A 173 7.16 -11.40 27.86
N GLY A 174 6.49 -10.45 28.51
CA GLY A 174 6.25 -10.44 29.95
C GLY A 174 4.91 -11.10 30.30
N ASP A 175 4.95 -12.37 30.67
CA ASP A 175 3.82 -13.12 31.22
C ASP A 175 4.00 -13.27 32.73
N ASP A 176 3.00 -12.90 33.54
CA ASP A 176 2.80 -13.50 34.87
C ASP A 176 1.38 -13.30 35.41
N ALA A 177 0.93 -14.24 36.25
CA ALA A 177 -0.39 -14.33 36.82
C ALA A 177 -0.44 -13.97 38.32
N SER A 178 -1.47 -13.22 38.69
CA SER A 178 -2.15 -13.13 40.00
C SER A 178 -1.50 -13.75 41.26
N SER A 179 -1.34 -12.92 42.30
CA SER A 179 -1.79 -13.32 43.66
C SER A 179 -2.28 -12.11 44.48
N SER A 180 -3.05 -12.39 45.55
CA SER A 180 -4.00 -11.45 46.17
C SER A 180 -3.73 -11.12 47.65
N SER A 181 -4.20 -9.96 48.14
CA SER A 181 -4.61 -9.74 49.55
C SER A 181 -5.50 -8.48 49.75
N VAL A 182 -6.10 -8.34 50.94
CA VAL A 182 -7.46 -7.77 51.21
C VAL A 182 -7.49 -7.16 52.64
N ALA A 183 -8.15 -6.05 53.02
CA ALA A 183 -9.05 -5.03 52.40
C ALA A 183 -9.01 -3.69 53.22
N GLY A 184 -9.76 -2.64 52.81
CA GLY A 184 -9.97 -1.44 53.65
C GLY A 184 -10.98 -0.38 53.15
N SER A 185 -12.22 -0.45 53.65
CA SER A 185 -13.34 0.54 53.74
C SER A 185 -13.00 2.05 53.57
N THR A 186 -13.88 2.98 53.12
CA THR A 186 -15.37 3.09 53.11
C THR A 186 -15.82 4.24 52.14
N PRO A 187 -17.11 4.44 51.82
CA PRO A 187 -17.56 5.27 50.68
C PRO A 187 -18.00 6.71 51.03
N THR A 188 -18.10 7.56 50.01
CA THR A 188 -18.91 8.80 50.04
C THR A 188 -19.71 8.93 48.74
N SER A 189 -20.98 9.35 48.84
CA SER A 189 -21.92 9.49 47.73
C SER A 189 -22.12 10.96 47.34
N SER A 190 -22.27 11.24 46.05
CA SER A 190 -22.96 12.45 45.57
C SER A 190 -23.66 12.19 44.23
N THR A 191 -24.98 12.05 44.27
CA THR A 191 -25.87 12.04 43.10
C THR A 191 -26.12 13.45 42.58
N GLY A 192 -26.22 13.65 41.26
CA GLY A 192 -26.63 14.93 40.67
C GLY A 192 -26.81 14.90 39.16
N ASN A 193 -27.99 14.48 38.68
CA ASN A 193 -28.37 14.62 37.26
C ASN A 193 -28.54 16.10 36.90
N VAL A 194 -28.18 16.49 35.66
CA VAL A 194 -29.07 17.31 34.82
C VAL A 194 -28.96 16.85 33.35
N LEU A 195 -30.11 16.68 32.69
CA LEU A 195 -30.21 16.56 31.23
C LEU A 195 -29.78 17.86 30.54
N ALA A 196 -29.04 17.74 29.43
CA ALA A 196 -29.04 18.75 28.38
C ALA A 196 -29.12 18.05 27.02
N SER A 197 -30.29 18.08 26.39
CA SER A 197 -30.39 17.81 24.96
C SER A 197 -29.79 18.98 24.20
N SER A 198 -28.69 18.76 23.48
CA SER A 198 -28.17 19.71 22.50
C SER A 198 -28.00 19.02 21.14
N VAL A 199 -28.75 19.50 20.16
CA VAL A 199 -28.32 19.44 18.77
C VAL A 199 -26.98 20.18 18.70
N SER A 200 -25.89 19.49 18.37
CA SER A 200 -24.56 20.10 18.35
C SER A 200 -24.42 21.03 17.15
N THR A 201 -24.61 22.33 17.40
CA THR A 201 -24.05 23.37 16.53
C THR A 201 -22.53 23.32 16.61
N GLY A 202 -21.85 23.40 15.46
CA GLY A 202 -20.45 23.00 15.31
C GLY A 202 -19.44 23.86 16.10
N SER A 203 -18.93 23.28 17.18
CA SER A 203 -17.62 23.58 17.75
C SER A 203 -16.86 22.25 17.89
N ASP A 204 -15.55 22.26 17.68
CA ASP A 204 -14.72 21.08 17.91
C ASP A 204 -14.84 20.63 19.39
N PRO A 205 -14.76 19.32 19.69
CA PRO A 205 -14.92 18.84 21.05
C PRO A 205 -13.77 19.32 21.93
N VAL A 206 -14.09 19.66 23.19
CA VAL A 206 -13.11 20.14 24.16
C VAL A 206 -12.11 19.04 24.49
N VAL A 207 -10.83 19.31 24.25
CA VAL A 207 -9.70 18.48 24.66
C VAL A 207 -9.26 18.93 26.04
N GLU A 208 -9.21 17.99 26.99
CA GLU A 208 -8.79 18.21 28.37
C GLU A 208 -7.54 17.37 28.68
N PRO A 209 -6.61 17.81 29.54
CA PRO A 209 -5.41 17.04 29.84
C PRO A 209 -5.75 15.73 30.57
N SER A 210 -5.11 14.64 30.13
CA SER A 210 -5.26 13.31 30.72
C SER A 210 -4.80 13.27 32.18
N ASN A 211 -5.56 12.59 33.04
CA ASN A 211 -5.18 12.34 34.43
C ASN A 211 -4.29 11.09 34.63
N GLY A 212 -3.93 10.38 33.56
CA GLY A 212 -3.02 9.24 33.58
C GLY A 212 -3.64 7.87 33.88
N ASN A 213 -4.95 7.80 34.14
CA ASN A 213 -5.66 6.51 34.24
C ASN A 213 -5.85 5.84 32.86
N THR A 214 -6.02 4.52 32.85
CA THR A 214 -6.51 3.74 31.70
C THR A 214 -8.04 3.57 31.82
N PRO A 215 -8.87 4.19 30.96
CA PRO A 215 -10.31 4.03 31.03
C PRO A 215 -10.75 2.63 30.60
N THR A 216 -11.76 2.10 31.28
CA THR A 216 -12.45 0.87 30.88
C THR A 216 -13.86 1.21 30.43
N ILE A 217 -14.17 0.92 29.17
CA ILE A 217 -15.46 1.16 28.52
C ILE A 217 -16.18 -0.19 28.35
N THR A 218 -17.35 -0.30 28.95
CA THR A 218 -18.17 -1.52 28.90
C THR A 218 -19.52 -1.22 28.26
N TYR A 219 -19.81 -1.94 27.17
CA TYR A 219 -21.07 -1.89 26.45
C TYR A 219 -22.06 -2.92 26.98
N ALA A 220 -23.29 -2.47 27.21
CA ALA A 220 -24.43 -3.31 27.55
C ALA A 220 -25.68 -2.84 26.78
N ALA A 221 -26.82 -3.52 26.94
CA ALA A 221 -28.07 -3.18 26.26
C ALA A 221 -28.57 -1.73 26.51
N SER A 222 -28.07 -1.04 27.55
CA SER A 222 -28.37 0.36 27.86
C SER A 222 -27.43 1.38 27.18
N GLY A 223 -26.44 0.95 26.40
CA GLY A 223 -25.37 1.77 25.86
C GLY A 223 -24.01 1.50 26.51
N ALA A 224 -23.08 2.44 26.36
CA ALA A 224 -21.76 2.39 26.97
C ALA A 224 -21.75 2.92 28.41
N THR A 225 -20.75 2.48 29.18
CA THR A 225 -20.40 3.02 30.50
C THR A 225 -18.88 3.11 30.59
N VAL A 226 -18.35 4.08 31.35
CA VAL A 226 -16.90 4.24 31.56
C VAL A 226 -16.54 4.22 33.05
N THR A 227 -15.51 3.46 33.40
CA THR A 227 -14.82 3.54 34.69
C THR A 227 -13.37 3.98 34.47
N ASN A 228 -12.71 4.45 35.54
CA ASN A 228 -11.32 4.96 35.48
C ASN A 228 -11.12 6.05 34.41
N ASN A 229 -12.12 6.90 34.18
CA ASN A 229 -12.07 7.93 33.13
C ASN A 229 -10.86 8.84 33.33
N ASN A 230 -10.11 9.07 32.26
CA ASN A 230 -8.88 9.85 32.24
C ASN A 230 -9.10 11.34 31.96
N ASN A 231 -10.35 11.82 32.03
CA ASN A 231 -10.89 13.10 31.54
C ASN A 231 -11.13 13.16 30.02
N CYS A 232 -10.60 12.21 29.25
CA CYS A 232 -10.64 12.22 27.80
C CYS A 232 -11.74 11.34 27.17
N VAL A 233 -12.61 10.73 27.98
CA VAL A 233 -13.75 9.92 27.49
C VAL A 233 -15.07 10.60 27.80
N GLN A 234 -15.85 10.88 26.77
CA GLN A 234 -17.25 11.31 26.87
C GLN A 234 -18.16 10.19 26.37
N VAL A 235 -19.27 9.94 27.08
CA VAL A 235 -20.22 8.86 26.76
C VAL A 235 -21.63 9.41 26.65
N ASN A 236 -22.32 9.12 25.54
CA ASN A 236 -23.69 9.53 25.27
C ASN A 236 -24.46 8.38 24.60
N GLY A 237 -25.23 7.62 25.40
CA GLY A 237 -25.88 6.40 24.91
C GLY A 237 -24.84 5.35 24.53
N GLY A 238 -24.87 4.90 23.27
CA GLY A 238 -23.83 4.05 22.68
C GLY A 238 -22.60 4.80 22.15
N GLU A 239 -22.65 6.14 22.05
CA GLU A 239 -21.57 6.93 21.45
C GLU A 239 -20.48 7.20 22.49
N VAL A 240 -19.24 6.89 22.12
CA VAL A 240 -18.04 7.09 22.94
C VAL A 240 -17.08 7.99 22.16
N LEU A 241 -16.78 9.16 22.71
CA LEU A 241 -15.82 10.10 22.14
C LEU A 241 -14.53 10.10 22.98
N ILE A 242 -13.40 9.87 22.31
CA ILE A 242 -12.04 9.95 22.87
C ILE A 242 -11.36 11.22 22.36
N THR A 243 -10.82 12.03 23.27
CA THR A 243 -10.20 13.34 22.95
C THR A 243 -8.68 13.44 23.20
N CYS A 244 -8.02 12.36 23.64
CA CYS A 244 -6.57 12.35 23.92
C CYS A 244 -5.92 11.00 23.59
N ALA A 245 -4.59 11.00 23.44
CA ALA A 245 -3.78 9.78 23.39
C ALA A 245 -3.86 8.92 24.67
N GLY A 246 -3.49 7.64 24.52
CA GLY A 246 -3.45 6.66 25.61
C GLY A 246 -4.19 5.35 25.29
N ASP A 247 -4.25 4.48 26.29
CA ASP A 247 -4.92 3.18 26.23
C ASP A 247 -6.38 3.26 26.72
N TYR A 248 -7.28 2.63 25.96
CA TYR A 248 -8.70 2.55 26.24
C TYR A 248 -9.16 1.10 26.09
N ASP A 249 -9.57 0.47 27.18
CA ASP A 249 -10.04 -0.93 27.19
C ASP A 249 -11.54 -1.00 26.87
N PHE A 250 -11.92 -1.75 25.84
CA PHE A 250 -13.32 -1.91 25.41
C PHE A 250 -13.81 -3.35 25.53
N SER A 251 -15.02 -3.54 26.07
CA SER A 251 -15.65 -4.87 26.20
C SER A 251 -17.18 -4.82 26.12
N GLY A 252 -17.82 -5.98 26.02
CA GLY A 252 -19.27 -6.12 26.09
C GLY A 252 -19.96 -6.04 24.73
N SER A 253 -21.27 -5.79 24.70
CA SER A 253 -22.02 -5.77 23.44
C SER A 253 -23.17 -4.77 23.42
N TYR A 254 -23.35 -4.15 22.24
CA TYR A 254 -24.42 -3.19 21.97
C TYR A 254 -24.77 -3.10 20.49
N THR A 255 -26.05 -2.85 20.21
CA THR A 255 -26.58 -2.59 18.86
C THR A 255 -27.46 -1.35 18.91
N GLY A 256 -27.13 -0.32 18.14
CA GLY A 256 -27.81 0.98 18.19
C GLY A 256 -27.53 1.86 16.98
N SER A 257 -28.23 2.99 16.85
CA SER A 257 -27.95 4.05 15.85
C SER A 257 -26.84 5.01 16.30
N ASP A 258 -26.32 4.80 17.50
CA ASP A 258 -25.32 5.59 18.20
C ASP A 258 -24.12 4.73 18.63
N ALA A 259 -24.07 3.45 18.24
CA ALA A 259 -23.02 2.49 18.59
C ALA A 259 -21.67 2.79 17.89
N GLN A 260 -21.04 3.90 18.26
CA GLN A 260 -19.86 4.45 17.60
C GLN A 260 -18.78 4.84 18.61
N ILE A 261 -17.56 4.40 18.34
CA ILE A 261 -16.33 4.89 18.98
C ILE A 261 -15.73 5.93 18.04
N ARG A 262 -15.70 7.20 18.48
CA ARG A 262 -15.12 8.32 17.73
C ARG A 262 -13.84 8.80 18.40
N VAL A 263 -12.78 8.99 17.61
CA VAL A 263 -11.49 9.53 18.09
C VAL A 263 -11.26 10.90 17.48
N TYR A 264 -10.99 11.88 18.36
CA TYR A 264 -10.64 13.26 18.03
C TYR A 264 -9.50 13.70 18.95
N SER A 265 -8.33 13.06 18.79
CA SER A 265 -7.12 13.37 19.56
C SER A 265 -6.23 14.33 18.76
N PRO A 266 -5.59 15.33 19.39
CA PRO A 266 -4.63 16.19 18.72
C PRO A 266 -3.51 15.42 17.99
N LYS A 267 -3.10 15.93 16.82
CA LYS A 267 -1.99 15.36 16.03
C LYS A 267 -0.61 15.47 16.69
N SER A 268 -0.47 16.31 17.72
CA SER A 268 0.74 16.46 18.54
C SER A 268 0.99 15.29 19.49
N ASP A 269 0.00 14.42 19.70
CA ASP A 269 0.06 13.39 20.73
C ASP A 269 0.78 12.12 20.24
N SER A 270 1.00 11.14 21.12
CA SER A 270 1.69 9.89 20.80
C SER A 270 0.85 8.89 20.00
N GLY A 271 -0.40 8.65 20.39
CA GLY A 271 -1.32 7.73 19.70
C GLY A 271 -2.45 7.19 20.59
N VAL A 272 -3.52 6.70 19.96
CA VAL A 272 -4.73 6.19 20.65
C VAL A 272 -4.84 4.68 20.48
N TYR A 273 -4.88 3.93 21.58
CA TYR A 273 -4.93 2.47 21.59
C TYR A 273 -6.31 1.97 22.03
N LEU A 274 -7.09 1.45 21.07
CA LEU A 274 -8.41 0.85 21.28
C LEU A 274 -8.23 -0.65 21.56
N ASN A 275 -8.07 -1.01 22.83
CA ASN A 275 -7.83 -2.38 23.29
C ASN A 275 -9.16 -3.16 23.37
N LEU A 276 -9.43 -4.00 22.37
CA LEU A 276 -10.69 -4.75 22.26
C LEU A 276 -10.61 -6.08 23.02
N ARG A 277 -11.51 -6.27 23.99
CA ARG A 277 -11.55 -7.42 24.92
C ARG A 277 -12.92 -8.09 24.93
N GLY A 278 -13.29 -8.70 23.81
CA GLY A 278 -14.61 -9.34 23.66
C GLY A 278 -15.70 -8.32 23.33
N LEU A 279 -15.40 -7.37 22.45
CA LEU A 279 -16.32 -6.31 22.05
C LEU A 279 -17.18 -6.74 20.85
N THR A 280 -18.51 -6.68 20.97
CA THR A 280 -19.45 -6.88 19.85
C THR A 280 -20.35 -5.67 19.64
N LEU A 281 -20.05 -4.85 18.63
CA LEU A 281 -20.81 -3.64 18.30
C LEU A 281 -21.47 -3.72 16.93
N THR A 282 -22.71 -3.23 16.83
CA THR A 282 -23.41 -3.02 15.56
C THR A 282 -24.00 -1.62 15.50
N ASN A 283 -23.51 -0.81 14.58
CA ASN A 283 -24.05 0.52 14.29
C ASN A 283 -25.04 0.43 13.12
N ASN A 284 -26.29 0.81 13.34
CA ASN A 284 -27.35 0.71 12.34
C ASN A 284 -27.49 1.94 11.42
N THR A 285 -26.68 2.98 11.60
CA THR A 285 -26.74 4.23 10.80
C THR A 285 -25.39 4.75 10.28
N ASP A 286 -24.27 4.27 10.81
CA ASP A 286 -22.93 4.77 10.48
C ASP A 286 -21.80 3.74 10.78
N ALA A 287 -20.52 4.13 10.70
CA ALA A 287 -19.36 3.34 11.11
C ALA A 287 -19.33 3.03 12.61
N VAL A 288 -18.68 1.91 12.97
CA VAL A 288 -18.50 1.49 14.37
C VAL A 288 -17.30 2.18 15.00
N ILE A 289 -16.20 2.31 14.26
CA ILE A 289 -15.03 3.09 14.68
C ILE A 289 -14.81 4.20 13.65
N TYR A 290 -14.74 5.45 14.12
CA TYR A 290 -14.38 6.61 13.32
C TYR A 290 -13.23 7.39 13.97
N VAL A 291 -12.02 7.26 13.43
CA VAL A 291 -10.87 8.09 13.79
C VAL A 291 -10.90 9.34 12.92
N GLN A 292 -11.47 10.42 13.45
CA GLN A 292 -11.56 11.69 12.73
C GLN A 292 -10.26 12.49 12.82
N MET A 293 -9.58 12.40 13.96
CA MET A 293 -8.26 12.99 14.17
C MET A 293 -7.47 12.15 15.17
N ALA A 294 -6.24 11.81 14.82
CA ALA A 294 -5.20 11.33 15.72
C ALA A 294 -3.81 11.61 15.13
N SER A 295 -2.77 11.54 15.96
CA SER A 295 -1.40 11.33 15.46
C SER A 295 -1.29 9.97 14.76
N LYS A 296 -1.86 8.94 15.39
CA LYS A 296 -2.07 7.57 14.88
C LYS A 296 -3.02 6.82 15.79
N ALA A 297 -3.76 5.85 15.24
CA ALA A 297 -4.69 5.02 15.97
C ALA A 297 -4.35 3.52 15.85
N PHE A 298 -4.55 2.79 16.94
CA PHE A 298 -4.33 1.35 17.02
C PHE A 298 -5.63 0.65 17.40
N VAL A 299 -6.06 -0.32 16.61
CA VAL A 299 -7.10 -1.28 17.01
C VAL A 299 -6.40 -2.55 17.46
N VAL A 300 -6.49 -2.85 18.75
CA VAL A 300 -5.72 -3.91 19.39
C VAL A 300 -6.64 -5.05 19.82
N ALA A 301 -6.75 -6.11 19.03
CA ALA A 301 -7.50 -7.31 19.40
C ALA A 301 -6.72 -8.10 20.46
N LYS A 302 -7.17 -8.10 21.73
CA LYS A 302 -6.41 -8.73 22.81
C LYS A 302 -6.47 -10.24 22.74
N SER A 303 -5.37 -10.88 23.11
CA SER A 303 -5.18 -12.34 23.08
C SER A 303 -6.33 -13.08 23.77
N GLY A 304 -6.76 -14.20 23.19
CA GLY A 304 -7.88 -15.00 23.71
C GLY A 304 -9.27 -14.34 23.62
N THR A 305 -9.44 -13.25 22.86
CA THR A 305 -10.75 -12.58 22.70
C THR A 305 -11.23 -12.54 21.25
N GLU A 306 -12.55 -12.62 21.07
CA GLU A 306 -13.22 -12.44 19.78
C GLU A 306 -13.99 -11.12 19.76
N ASN A 307 -13.75 -10.30 18.74
CA ASN A 307 -14.32 -8.97 18.62
C ASN A 307 -15.07 -8.87 17.29
N THR A 308 -16.29 -8.34 17.27
CA THR A 308 -17.13 -8.24 16.07
C THR A 308 -17.68 -6.82 15.91
N LEU A 309 -17.37 -6.17 14.80
CA LEU A 309 -17.84 -4.84 14.45
C LEU A 309 -18.65 -4.91 13.16
N SER A 310 -19.86 -4.33 13.16
CA SER A 310 -20.74 -4.28 11.97
C SER A 310 -21.32 -2.88 11.79
N ASP A 311 -21.14 -2.29 10.61
CA ASP A 311 -21.72 -0.99 10.28
C ASP A 311 -23.08 -1.10 9.59
N ALA A 312 -23.66 0.06 9.28
CA ALA A 312 -24.93 0.18 8.58
C ALA A 312 -24.80 -0.20 7.10
N SER A 313 -25.91 -0.59 6.46
CA SER A 313 -25.96 -0.74 4.98
C SER A 313 -26.20 0.57 4.24
N ASN A 314 -26.49 1.67 4.95
CA ASN A 314 -26.70 3.00 4.39
C ASN A 314 -26.24 4.07 5.40
N ARG A 315 -25.78 5.22 4.93
CA ARG A 315 -25.25 6.31 5.77
C ARG A 315 -25.96 7.64 5.51
N THR A 316 -26.31 8.32 6.61
CA THR A 316 -26.88 9.67 6.60
C THR A 316 -26.24 10.60 7.64
N LYS A 317 -25.38 10.09 8.53
CA LYS A 317 -24.63 10.90 9.49
C LYS A 317 -23.49 11.63 8.78
N THR A 318 -23.33 12.91 9.09
CA THR A 318 -22.21 13.75 8.66
C THR A 318 -21.53 14.34 9.89
N PHE A 319 -20.23 14.62 9.78
CA PHE A 319 -19.44 15.17 10.87
C PHE A 319 -18.86 16.51 10.44
N THR A 320 -19.24 17.56 11.15
CA THR A 320 -18.67 18.89 10.92
C THR A 320 -17.50 19.11 11.87
N TYR A 321 -16.41 19.69 11.36
CA TYR A 321 -15.25 20.13 12.15
C TYR A 321 -14.64 21.39 11.53
N VAL A 322 -13.78 22.08 12.27
CA VAL A 322 -12.98 23.19 11.74
C VAL A 322 -11.56 22.71 11.49
N ASN A 323 -11.03 22.94 10.28
CA ASN A 323 -9.64 22.58 9.98
C ASN A 323 -8.65 23.64 10.48
N ALA A 324 -7.34 23.36 10.39
CA ALA A 324 -6.28 24.30 10.80
C ALA A 324 -6.33 25.64 10.06
N SER A 325 -6.94 25.70 8.87
CA SER A 325 -7.18 26.92 8.08
C SER A 325 -8.44 27.68 8.51
N ASN A 326 -9.06 27.31 9.64
CA ASN A 326 -10.30 27.88 10.17
C ASN A 326 -11.52 27.73 9.23
N GLU A 327 -11.52 26.73 8.36
CA GLU A 327 -12.64 26.40 7.47
C GLU A 327 -13.52 25.31 8.07
N THR A 328 -14.84 25.50 8.00
CA THR A 328 -15.80 24.43 8.28
C THR A 328 -15.75 23.37 7.18
N LYS A 329 -15.39 22.14 7.55
CA LYS A 329 -15.42 20.95 6.67
C LYS A 329 -16.51 19.98 7.13
N VAL A 330 -17.01 19.18 6.19
CA VAL A 330 -18.01 18.14 6.43
C VAL A 330 -17.44 16.81 5.97
N ASP A 331 -17.35 15.86 6.90
CA ASP A 331 -16.91 14.49 6.67
C ASP A 331 -18.09 13.51 6.65
N THR A 332 -17.87 12.39 5.98
CA THR A 332 -18.63 11.14 6.10
C THR A 332 -17.66 9.99 6.35
N THR A 333 -18.17 8.84 6.79
CA THR A 333 -17.34 7.64 6.98
C THR A 333 -17.52 6.66 5.83
N SER A 334 -16.42 6.03 5.39
CA SER A 334 -16.39 5.19 4.18
C SER A 334 -16.15 3.71 4.43
N ALA A 335 -16.14 3.27 5.71
CA ALA A 335 -15.92 1.89 6.12
C ALA A 335 -16.50 1.59 7.51
N CYS A 336 -16.48 0.32 7.95
CA CYS A 336 -16.92 -0.07 9.29
C CYS A 336 -15.93 0.39 10.38
N ILE A 337 -14.63 0.25 10.08
CA ILE A 337 -13.54 0.95 10.75
C ILE A 337 -13.00 1.97 9.75
N TYR A 338 -13.23 3.27 10.02
CA TYR A 338 -12.75 4.35 9.16
C TYR A 338 -11.81 5.29 9.92
N ALA A 339 -10.70 5.66 9.29
CA ALA A 339 -9.74 6.62 9.82
C ALA A 339 -9.36 7.69 8.79
N LYS A 340 -9.11 8.91 9.28
CA LYS A 340 -8.54 10.02 8.49
C LYS A 340 -7.03 10.15 8.64
N ASP A 341 -6.45 9.42 9.58
CA ASP A 341 -5.03 9.36 9.92
C ASP A 341 -4.61 7.89 10.06
N ASP A 342 -3.31 7.64 10.20
CA ASP A 342 -2.70 6.30 10.29
C ASP A 342 -3.44 5.33 11.20
N LEU A 343 -3.72 4.13 10.68
CA LEU A 343 -4.43 3.06 11.37
C LEU A 343 -3.60 1.78 11.39
N THR A 344 -3.30 1.28 12.59
CA THR A 344 -2.64 -0.02 12.79
C THR A 344 -3.57 -1.03 13.44
N ILE A 345 -3.73 -2.19 12.84
CA ILE A 345 -4.37 -3.37 13.43
C ILE A 345 -3.28 -4.26 14.04
N LYS A 346 -3.42 -4.63 15.32
CA LYS A 346 -2.44 -5.50 16.00
C LYS A 346 -3.07 -6.29 17.17
N GLY A 347 -2.24 -7.12 17.80
CA GLY A 347 -2.63 -8.04 18.87
C GLY A 347 -2.71 -9.48 18.38
N GLU A 348 -3.32 -10.35 19.18
CA GLU A 348 -3.37 -11.81 18.99
C GLU A 348 -4.81 -12.36 19.02
N GLY A 349 -5.79 -11.49 19.26
CA GLY A 349 -7.20 -11.86 19.26
C GLY A 349 -7.79 -11.97 17.85
N THR A 350 -9.08 -12.27 17.79
CA THR A 350 -9.87 -12.25 16.56
C THR A 350 -10.61 -10.92 16.42
N LEU A 351 -10.57 -10.34 15.23
CA LEU A 351 -11.32 -9.15 14.81
C LEU A 351 -12.15 -9.48 13.56
N THR A 352 -13.46 -9.48 13.70
CA THR A 352 -14.41 -9.67 12.59
C THR A 352 -15.06 -8.33 12.24
N VAL A 353 -14.93 -7.91 10.99
CA VAL A 353 -15.41 -6.61 10.48
C VAL A 353 -16.41 -6.81 9.35
N LYS A 354 -17.59 -6.22 9.49
CA LYS A 354 -18.67 -6.25 8.49
C LYS A 354 -18.92 -4.84 7.96
N GLY A 355 -18.37 -4.54 6.79
CA GLY A 355 -18.56 -3.31 6.02
C GLY A 355 -19.75 -3.44 5.07
N ASN A 356 -20.96 -3.32 5.60
CA ASN A 356 -22.21 -3.44 4.87
C ASN A 356 -22.50 -2.22 3.97
N TYR A 357 -21.96 -1.03 4.31
CA TYR A 357 -22.14 0.18 3.50
C TYR A 357 -21.24 0.21 2.27
N ASN A 358 -19.93 0.03 2.50
CA ASN A 358 -18.87 0.24 1.51
C ASN A 358 -17.65 -0.65 1.86
N ASN A 359 -16.56 -0.09 2.39
CA ASN A 359 -15.34 -0.83 2.69
C ASN A 359 -15.39 -1.49 4.08
N GLY A 360 -14.53 -2.49 4.32
CA GLY A 360 -14.38 -3.11 5.64
C GLY A 360 -13.57 -2.24 6.60
N ILE A 361 -12.28 -2.10 6.32
CA ILE A 361 -11.33 -1.27 7.05
C ILE A 361 -10.71 -0.27 6.06
N HIS A 362 -10.74 1.02 6.38
CA HIS A 362 -10.26 2.07 5.47
C HIS A 362 -9.59 3.21 6.23
N THR A 363 -8.40 3.62 5.79
CA THR A 363 -7.78 4.89 6.23
C THR A 363 -7.41 5.79 5.06
N SER A 364 -7.42 7.10 5.32
CA SER A 364 -7.02 8.14 4.36
C SER A 364 -5.50 8.36 4.27
N ASN A 365 -4.71 7.61 5.05
CA ASN A 365 -3.24 7.56 5.03
C ASN A 365 -2.79 6.07 4.91
N ASP A 366 -1.96 5.60 5.85
CA ASP A 366 -1.40 4.26 5.96
C ASP A 366 -2.25 3.31 6.81
N LEU A 367 -2.52 2.11 6.26
CA LEU A 367 -3.13 0.99 6.95
C LEU A 367 -2.08 -0.10 7.21
N ARG A 368 -1.84 -0.47 8.47
CA ARG A 368 -0.77 -1.41 8.87
C ARG A 368 -1.28 -2.61 9.67
N PHE A 369 -0.75 -3.81 9.41
CA PHE A 369 -1.04 -5.04 10.16
C PHE A 369 0.23 -5.59 10.81
N ARG A 370 0.36 -5.38 12.13
CA ARG A 370 1.63 -5.56 12.89
C ARG A 370 1.54 -6.55 14.07
N GLY A 371 0.58 -7.46 14.06
CA GLY A 371 0.45 -8.49 15.09
C GLY A 371 -0.15 -9.78 14.53
N GLU A 372 -0.11 -10.86 15.31
CA GLU A 372 -0.67 -12.18 14.97
C GLU A 372 -2.21 -12.21 15.02
N THR A 373 -2.85 -11.10 14.66
CA THR A 373 -4.31 -10.91 14.74
C THR A 373 -4.99 -11.76 13.69
N THR A 374 -6.08 -12.44 14.08
CA THR A 374 -6.97 -13.09 13.11
C THR A 374 -8.02 -12.07 12.66
N VAL A 375 -7.92 -11.59 11.43
CA VAL A 375 -8.78 -10.55 10.86
C VAL A 375 -9.71 -11.16 9.82
N ASN A 376 -11.03 -11.10 10.06
CA ASN A 376 -12.05 -11.58 9.13
C ASN A 376 -12.86 -10.40 8.61
N VAL A 377 -12.76 -10.06 7.32
CA VAL A 377 -13.46 -8.93 6.72
C VAL A 377 -14.50 -9.42 5.71
N THR A 378 -15.75 -8.99 5.89
CA THR A 378 -16.75 -9.01 4.83
C THR A 378 -17.12 -7.58 4.46
N ALA A 379 -16.89 -7.16 3.22
CA ALA A 379 -17.19 -5.82 2.76
C ALA A 379 -18.10 -5.84 1.52
N LYS A 380 -18.81 -4.74 1.27
CA LYS A 380 -19.55 -4.57 0.03
C LYS A 380 -18.58 -4.24 -1.11
N ASN A 381 -17.80 -3.18 -0.91
CA ASN A 381 -16.74 -2.72 -1.80
C ASN A 381 -15.38 -3.28 -1.30
N HIS A 382 -14.30 -2.50 -1.25
CA HIS A 382 -12.97 -3.02 -0.88
C HIS A 382 -12.91 -3.57 0.56
N GLY A 383 -12.20 -4.69 0.77
CA GLY A 383 -12.00 -5.27 2.09
C GLY A 383 -11.14 -4.37 2.97
N LEU A 384 -9.91 -4.15 2.53
CA LEU A 384 -8.93 -3.24 3.11
C LEU A 384 -8.64 -2.11 2.11
N LYS A 385 -8.67 -0.84 2.55
CA LYS A 385 -8.23 0.31 1.73
C LYS A 385 -7.29 1.23 2.51
N GLY A 386 -6.11 1.49 1.96
CA GLY A 386 -5.20 2.54 2.40
C GLY A 386 -4.98 3.52 1.25
N LYS A 387 -4.81 4.80 1.55
CA LYS A 387 -4.58 5.80 0.49
C LYS A 387 -3.11 5.89 0.10
N GLU A 388 -2.23 5.83 1.10
CA GLU A 388 -0.78 5.96 0.89
C GLU A 388 -0.11 4.57 0.93
N LEU A 389 -0.58 3.70 1.83
CA LEU A 389 -0.04 2.36 2.03
C LEU A 389 -1.10 1.39 2.59
N VAL A 390 -1.09 0.15 2.10
CA VAL A 390 -1.52 -1.01 2.89
C VAL A 390 -0.32 -1.93 3.12
N ASP A 391 0.08 -2.08 4.39
CA ASP A 391 1.27 -2.83 4.81
C ASP A 391 0.88 -4.00 5.72
N VAL A 392 1.24 -5.22 5.30
CA VAL A 392 0.97 -6.46 6.02
C VAL A 392 2.29 -7.14 6.39
N GLU A 393 2.70 -6.95 7.64
CA GLU A 393 3.85 -7.62 8.25
C GLU A 393 3.44 -8.96 8.88
N LYS A 394 2.25 -9.04 9.47
CA LYS A 394 1.81 -10.15 10.33
C LYS A 394 0.29 -10.38 10.31
N GLY A 395 -0.12 -11.53 10.85
CA GLY A 395 -1.53 -11.87 11.09
C GLY A 395 -2.12 -12.89 10.11
N ASN A 396 -3.37 -13.27 10.37
CA ASN A 396 -4.15 -14.19 9.55
C ASN A 396 -5.38 -13.44 9.03
N ILE A 397 -5.34 -13.01 7.78
CA ILE A 397 -6.31 -12.09 7.17
C ILE A 397 -7.16 -12.85 6.16
N THR A 398 -8.47 -12.95 6.40
CA THR A 398 -9.45 -13.50 5.45
C THR A 398 -10.41 -12.40 5.02
N ILE A 399 -10.52 -12.18 3.71
CA ILE A 399 -11.33 -11.11 3.11
C ILE A 399 -12.32 -11.71 2.10
N THR A 400 -13.56 -11.25 2.19
CA THR A 400 -14.59 -11.49 1.17
C THR A 400 -15.28 -10.17 0.81
N THR A 401 -15.34 -9.84 -0.47
CA THR A 401 -16.01 -8.64 -0.97
C THR A 401 -17.09 -8.97 -2.01
N THR A 402 -17.98 -8.01 -2.30
CA THR A 402 -19.07 -8.24 -3.29
C THR A 402 -18.87 -7.52 -4.62
N SER A 403 -18.16 -6.38 -4.65
CA SER A 403 -18.02 -5.54 -5.85
C SER A 403 -16.74 -4.71 -5.93
N GLY A 404 -15.74 -5.00 -5.09
CA GLY A 404 -14.46 -4.29 -5.05
C GLY A 404 -13.36 -5.24 -4.58
N ASP A 405 -12.16 -4.72 -4.38
CA ASP A 405 -10.96 -5.56 -4.21
C ASP A 405 -10.84 -6.17 -2.82
N GLY A 406 -10.06 -7.24 -2.70
CA GLY A 406 -9.64 -7.74 -1.39
C GLY A 406 -8.85 -6.68 -0.62
N ILE A 407 -7.74 -6.26 -1.21
CA ILE A 407 -6.84 -5.24 -0.70
C ILE A 407 -6.64 -4.18 -1.79
N HIS A 408 -6.81 -2.91 -1.44
CA HIS A 408 -6.64 -1.79 -2.36
C HIS A 408 -5.73 -0.72 -1.73
N GLY A 409 -4.71 -0.28 -2.46
CA GLY A 409 -3.88 0.88 -2.10
C GLY A 409 -3.92 1.95 -3.19
N ASP A 410 -4.39 3.16 -2.88
CA ASP A 410 -4.41 4.29 -3.84
C ASP A 410 -2.98 4.78 -4.22
N LEU A 411 -1.94 4.14 -3.65
CA LEU A 411 -0.55 4.19 -4.08
C LEU A 411 0.10 2.80 -3.95
N ASN A 412 0.40 2.36 -2.72
CA ASN A 412 1.25 1.20 -2.48
C ASN A 412 0.56 0.08 -1.66
N VAL A 413 0.88 -1.16 -1.98
CA VAL A 413 0.59 -2.34 -1.16
C VAL A 413 1.89 -3.11 -0.89
N VAL A 414 2.19 -3.40 0.38
CA VAL A 414 3.45 -3.99 0.83
C VAL A 414 3.16 -5.23 1.69
N LEU A 415 3.61 -6.39 1.22
CA LEU A 415 3.27 -7.71 1.75
C LEU A 415 4.55 -8.44 2.21
N THR A 416 5.02 -8.05 3.39
CA THR A 416 6.26 -8.56 4.02
C THR A 416 6.04 -9.80 4.89
N GLY A 417 4.80 -10.10 5.30
CA GLY A 417 4.49 -11.31 6.06
C GLY A 417 2.99 -11.55 6.27
N GLY A 418 2.65 -12.45 7.21
CA GLY A 418 1.27 -12.88 7.45
C GLY A 418 0.68 -13.83 6.38
N ASN A 419 -0.50 -14.35 6.69
CA ASN A 419 -1.28 -15.26 5.84
C ASN A 419 -2.54 -14.53 5.35
N ILE A 420 -2.68 -14.37 4.04
CA ILE A 420 -3.74 -13.58 3.41
C ILE A 420 -4.58 -14.49 2.51
N LYS A 421 -5.90 -14.48 2.70
CA LYS A 421 -6.87 -15.21 1.87
C LYS A 421 -7.95 -14.26 1.36
N VAL A 422 -8.17 -14.23 0.05
CA VAL A 422 -9.08 -13.29 -0.61
C VAL A 422 -10.09 -14.01 -1.50
N ASN A 423 -11.36 -13.60 -1.40
CA ASN A 423 -12.41 -13.81 -2.40
C ASN A 423 -12.99 -12.44 -2.77
N ALA A 424 -12.58 -11.89 -3.92
CA ALA A 424 -12.90 -10.54 -4.32
C ALA A 424 -14.13 -10.43 -5.25
N GLY A 425 -14.68 -9.21 -5.35
CA GLY A 425 -15.69 -8.79 -6.32
C GLY A 425 -15.04 -8.32 -7.62
N ASP A 426 -14.11 -7.36 -7.48
CA ASP A 426 -13.06 -7.00 -8.46
C ASP A 426 -11.78 -7.77 -8.05
N ASP A 427 -10.67 -7.08 -7.73
CA ASP A 427 -9.34 -7.68 -7.77
C ASP A 427 -8.91 -8.33 -6.46
N GLY A 428 -7.99 -9.28 -6.55
CA GLY A 428 -7.43 -9.92 -5.38
C GLY A 428 -6.71 -8.90 -4.50
N ILE A 429 -5.74 -8.21 -5.12
CA ILE A 429 -4.89 -7.18 -4.53
C ILE A 429 -4.61 -6.15 -5.62
N HIS A 430 -5.02 -4.90 -5.41
CA HIS A 430 -4.84 -3.77 -6.33
C HIS A 430 -3.96 -2.70 -5.69
N ALA A 431 -2.99 -2.16 -6.43
CA ALA A 431 -2.21 -1.00 -6.01
C ALA A 431 -2.01 -0.02 -7.19
N ASP A 432 -2.60 1.18 -7.11
CA ASP A 432 -2.60 2.17 -8.21
C ASP A 432 -1.16 2.48 -8.72
N SER A 433 -0.15 2.41 -7.83
CA SER A 433 1.27 2.53 -8.16
C SER A 433 2.03 1.19 -8.03
N ALA A 434 2.24 0.65 -6.83
CA ALA A 434 3.17 -0.46 -6.65
C ALA A 434 2.75 -1.52 -5.62
N LEU A 435 2.90 -2.78 -6.00
CA LEU A 435 2.73 -3.97 -5.17
C LEU A 435 4.09 -4.62 -4.89
N TYR A 436 4.45 -4.75 -3.61
CA TYR A 436 5.67 -5.40 -3.14
C TYR A 436 5.37 -6.69 -2.39
N LEU A 437 5.90 -7.82 -2.86
CA LEU A 437 5.77 -9.15 -2.26
C LEU A 437 7.15 -9.63 -1.78
N SER A 438 7.41 -9.63 -0.48
CA SER A 438 8.72 -10.05 0.07
C SER A 438 8.65 -11.13 1.15
N GLY A 439 7.47 -11.44 1.72
CA GLY A 439 7.35 -12.53 2.69
C GLY A 439 5.96 -13.09 2.98
N SER A 440 4.87 -12.46 2.54
CA SER A 440 3.51 -12.96 2.82
C SER A 440 3.19 -14.29 2.16
N THR A 441 2.29 -15.05 2.79
CA THR A 441 1.61 -16.19 2.18
C THR A 441 0.24 -15.75 1.67
N VAL A 442 0.00 -15.78 0.35
CA VAL A 442 -1.20 -15.19 -0.28
C VAL A 442 -2.00 -16.24 -1.04
N ASN A 443 -3.32 -16.28 -0.83
CA ASN A 443 -4.27 -17.11 -1.57
C ASN A 443 -5.43 -16.26 -2.11
N VAL A 444 -5.41 -15.92 -3.39
CA VAL A 444 -6.55 -15.29 -4.08
C VAL A 444 -7.34 -16.41 -4.75
N GLU A 445 -8.51 -16.73 -4.19
CA GLU A 445 -9.36 -17.85 -4.65
C GLU A 445 -10.33 -17.46 -5.76
N LYS A 446 -10.66 -16.17 -5.83
CA LYS A 446 -11.54 -15.54 -6.82
C LYS A 446 -11.21 -14.06 -6.89
N ALA A 447 -11.04 -13.53 -8.09
CA ALA A 447 -10.98 -12.10 -8.40
C ALA A 447 -11.30 -11.84 -9.88
N GLY A 448 -11.45 -10.57 -10.26
CA GLY A 448 -11.29 -10.06 -11.63
C GLY A 448 -9.87 -10.36 -12.09
N GLU A 449 -8.91 -9.59 -11.59
CA GLU A 449 -7.48 -9.90 -11.69
C GLU A 449 -6.93 -10.48 -10.39
N GLY A 450 -5.99 -11.43 -10.47
CA GLY A 450 -5.40 -12.03 -9.28
C GLY A 450 -4.57 -11.03 -8.46
N MET A 451 -3.78 -10.18 -9.13
CA MET A 451 -3.07 -9.02 -8.58
C MET A 451 -2.90 -7.95 -9.67
N GLU A 452 -3.26 -6.70 -9.40
CA GLU A 452 -3.06 -5.55 -10.29
C GLU A 452 -2.11 -4.52 -9.65
N ALA A 453 -1.18 -3.97 -10.44
CA ALA A 453 -0.53 -2.70 -10.10
C ALA A 453 0.00 -1.98 -11.36
N PHE A 454 0.57 -0.78 -11.21
CA PHE A 454 1.49 -0.27 -12.24
C PHE A 454 2.84 -1.02 -12.16
N TYR A 455 3.36 -1.28 -10.95
CA TYR A 455 4.59 -2.03 -10.74
C TYR A 455 4.38 -3.21 -9.79
N ILE A 456 4.75 -4.42 -10.20
CA ILE A 456 4.73 -5.62 -9.32
C ILE A 456 6.16 -6.07 -9.06
N PHE A 457 6.57 -6.05 -7.79
CA PHE A 457 7.86 -6.53 -7.30
C PHE A 457 7.67 -7.79 -6.45
N ALA A 458 8.23 -8.91 -6.90
CA ALA A 458 8.16 -10.21 -6.23
C ALA A 458 9.55 -10.69 -5.82
N GLU A 459 9.92 -10.34 -4.58
CA GLU A 459 11.20 -10.67 -3.94
C GLU A 459 11.11 -11.92 -3.05
N GLY A 460 9.90 -12.30 -2.62
CA GLY A 460 9.70 -13.35 -1.64
C GLY A 460 8.24 -13.75 -1.42
N GLY A 461 8.01 -14.50 -0.35
CA GLY A 461 6.69 -15.03 0.00
C GLY A 461 6.28 -16.28 -0.80
N VAL A 462 5.03 -16.70 -0.59
CA VAL A 462 4.42 -17.85 -1.28
C VAL A 462 3.01 -17.47 -1.72
N THR A 463 2.77 -17.38 -3.03
CA THR A 463 1.47 -16.94 -3.57
C THR A 463 0.79 -18.04 -4.38
N ALA A 464 -0.53 -18.10 -4.27
CA ALA A 464 -1.44 -18.79 -5.17
C ALA A 464 -2.53 -17.80 -5.58
N THR A 465 -2.59 -17.44 -6.86
CA THR A 465 -3.53 -16.43 -7.37
C THR A 465 -4.40 -16.97 -8.49
N TYR A 466 -5.63 -16.47 -8.56
CA TYR A 466 -6.63 -16.81 -9.56
C TYR A 466 -7.42 -15.57 -9.99
N GLY A 467 -7.31 -15.21 -11.27
CA GLY A 467 -8.16 -14.22 -11.93
C GLY A 467 -9.18 -14.84 -12.89
N THR A 468 -10.22 -14.06 -13.21
CA THR A 468 -11.16 -14.33 -14.31
C THR A 468 -10.90 -13.48 -15.56
N ASP A 469 -10.27 -12.32 -15.41
CA ASP A 469 -9.39 -11.72 -16.43
C ASP A 469 -7.98 -12.25 -16.11
N ASP A 470 -7.04 -11.39 -15.69
CA ASP A 470 -5.62 -11.71 -15.67
C ASP A 470 -5.13 -12.36 -14.37
N GLY A 471 -4.03 -13.08 -14.49
CA GLY A 471 -3.38 -13.74 -13.37
C GLY A 471 -2.70 -12.72 -12.47
N TRP A 472 -1.66 -12.09 -12.98
CA TRP A 472 -1.09 -10.83 -12.50
C TRP A 472 -1.05 -9.83 -13.66
N ASN A 473 -1.48 -8.60 -13.43
CA ASN A 473 -1.45 -7.52 -14.42
C ASN A 473 -0.55 -6.36 -13.97
N ALA A 474 0.39 -5.97 -14.83
CA ALA A 474 1.12 -4.72 -14.72
C ALA A 474 0.72 -3.72 -15.83
N ALA A 475 -0.57 -3.43 -15.93
CA ALA A 475 -1.14 -2.46 -16.86
C ALA A 475 -1.24 -1.05 -16.27
N GLY A 476 -1.49 -0.95 -14.96
CA GLY A 476 -1.54 0.27 -14.17
C GLY A 476 -2.88 1.01 -14.19
N GLY A 477 -3.32 1.39 -12.99
CA GLY A 477 -4.31 2.43 -12.79
C GLY A 477 -3.84 3.81 -13.29
N SER A 478 -4.71 4.82 -13.16
CA SER A 478 -4.43 6.18 -13.64
C SER A 478 -3.21 6.78 -12.95
N VAL A 479 -2.18 7.17 -13.73
CA VAL A 479 -0.94 7.81 -13.24
C VAL A 479 -1.14 9.14 -12.49
N ASP A 480 -2.34 9.72 -12.57
CA ASP A 480 -2.86 10.71 -11.62
C ASP A 480 -3.99 10.06 -10.82
N GLY A 481 -3.97 10.19 -9.48
CA GLY A 481 -5.04 9.76 -8.55
C GLY A 481 -6.36 10.55 -8.66
N SER A 482 -6.72 10.94 -9.88
CA SER A 482 -8.00 11.50 -10.27
C SER A 482 -9.06 10.41 -10.28
N THR A 483 -9.88 10.37 -9.23
CA THR A 483 -11.03 9.47 -9.06
C THR A 483 -11.94 9.41 -10.30
N SER A 484 -11.75 8.41 -11.17
CA SER A 484 -12.61 8.12 -12.32
C SER A 484 -13.79 7.24 -11.91
N THR A 485 -14.71 7.79 -11.13
CA THR A 485 -16.01 7.15 -10.86
C THR A 485 -16.79 7.00 -12.17
N GLY A 486 -16.74 5.81 -12.82
CA GLY A 486 -16.93 5.77 -14.27
C GLY A 486 -17.46 4.50 -14.96
N SER A 487 -18.17 3.60 -14.26
CA SER A 487 -19.12 2.61 -14.84
C SER A 487 -18.66 1.68 -15.98
N SER A 488 -18.72 0.37 -15.74
CA SER A 488 -18.82 -0.65 -16.78
C SER A 488 -20.07 -0.42 -17.66
N GLN A 489 -19.90 0.06 -18.89
CA GLN A 489 -20.92 -0.12 -19.94
C GLN A 489 -20.29 -0.14 -21.33
N GLY A 490 -20.29 -1.33 -21.96
CA GLY A 490 -19.62 -1.57 -23.22
C GLY A 490 -20.17 -0.75 -24.39
N GLY A 491 -19.27 -0.23 -25.22
CA GLY A 491 -19.56 0.44 -26.48
C GLY A 491 -18.50 0.13 -27.52
N TRP A 492 -18.80 -0.77 -28.46
CA TRP A 492 -17.92 -1.12 -29.58
C TRP A 492 -17.76 0.08 -30.53
N SER A 493 -16.77 0.94 -30.26
CA SER A 493 -16.42 2.07 -31.13
C SER A 493 -15.32 1.67 -32.11
N MET A 494 -15.72 1.43 -33.37
CA MET A 494 -14.80 1.14 -34.46
C MET A 494 -14.00 2.39 -34.84
N GLY A 495 -12.73 2.48 -34.43
CA GLY A 495 -11.83 3.52 -34.92
C GLY A 495 -10.50 3.65 -34.19
N GLY A 496 -9.46 2.96 -34.68
CA GLY A 496 -8.04 3.25 -34.43
C GLY A 496 -7.64 3.43 -32.96
N GLY A 497 -7.27 2.34 -32.29
CA GLY A 497 -6.81 2.39 -30.91
C GLY A 497 -5.66 3.37 -30.71
N MET A 498 -5.81 4.27 -29.73
CA MET A 498 -4.62 4.83 -29.07
C MET A 498 -3.94 3.67 -28.37
N GLN A 499 -2.70 3.36 -28.77
CA GLN A 499 -1.87 2.45 -27.98
C GLN A 499 -1.77 3.04 -26.57
N SER A 500 -2.02 2.21 -25.55
CA SER A 500 -1.70 2.59 -24.18
C SER A 500 -0.22 2.91 -24.13
N SER A 501 0.14 4.08 -23.61
CA SER A 501 1.54 4.42 -23.35
C SER A 501 2.01 3.91 -21.99
N SER A 502 1.25 3.00 -21.36
CA SER A 502 1.63 2.40 -20.08
C SER A 502 2.99 1.72 -20.17
N LYS A 503 3.65 1.65 -19.02
CA LYS A 503 5.01 1.14 -18.83
C LYS A 503 5.08 0.22 -17.62
N GLY A 504 3.93 -0.27 -17.16
CA GLY A 504 3.87 -1.12 -15.98
C GLY A 504 4.69 -2.39 -16.17
N TYR A 505 5.35 -2.85 -15.12
CA TYR A 505 6.29 -3.96 -15.22
C TYR A 505 6.26 -4.90 -14.03
N ILE A 506 6.65 -6.15 -14.29
CA ILE A 506 6.75 -7.20 -13.29
C ILE A 506 8.22 -7.57 -13.11
N VAL A 507 8.72 -7.52 -11.88
CA VAL A 507 10.10 -7.91 -11.53
C VAL A 507 10.06 -9.00 -10.45
N ILE A 508 10.57 -10.18 -10.79
CA ILE A 508 10.56 -11.37 -9.92
C ILE A 508 12.00 -11.79 -9.61
N THR A 509 12.44 -11.50 -8.39
CA THR A 509 13.79 -11.82 -7.90
C THR A 509 13.79 -13.01 -6.92
N GLY A 510 12.63 -13.37 -6.35
CA GLY A 510 12.52 -14.47 -5.39
C GLY A 510 11.11 -15.05 -5.27
N GLY A 511 10.83 -15.68 -4.11
CA GLY A 511 9.53 -16.24 -3.77
C GLY A 511 9.12 -17.51 -4.53
N TYR A 512 7.91 -18.00 -4.21
CA TYR A 512 7.24 -19.11 -4.88
C TYR A 512 5.84 -18.66 -5.32
N HIS A 513 5.61 -18.53 -6.61
CA HIS A 513 4.41 -17.93 -7.18
C HIS A 513 3.70 -18.90 -8.11
N TYR A 514 2.51 -19.36 -7.70
CA TYR A 514 1.54 -19.98 -8.59
C TYR A 514 0.53 -18.92 -9.00
N ILE A 515 0.45 -18.68 -10.31
CA ILE A 515 -0.39 -17.67 -10.93
C ILE A 515 -1.31 -18.40 -11.91
N SER A 516 -2.60 -18.09 -11.89
CA SER A 516 -3.55 -18.71 -12.82
C SER A 516 -4.67 -17.76 -13.22
N ALA A 517 -5.16 -17.94 -14.43
CA ALA A 517 -6.26 -17.16 -15.00
C ALA A 517 -7.23 -18.08 -15.76
N SER A 518 -8.51 -17.72 -15.81
CA SER A 518 -9.50 -18.45 -16.62
C SER A 518 -10.70 -17.57 -17.00
N GLY A 519 -10.64 -17.06 -18.22
CA GLY A 519 -11.66 -16.25 -18.90
C GLY A 519 -11.59 -16.42 -20.40
N ASN A 520 -12.14 -15.47 -21.17
CA ASN A 520 -12.15 -15.53 -22.64
C ASN A 520 -10.94 -14.84 -23.27
N ASP A 521 -10.58 -13.70 -22.70
CA ASP A 521 -9.46 -12.83 -23.00
C ASP A 521 -8.73 -12.76 -21.66
N ILE A 522 -7.55 -13.37 -21.56
CA ILE A 522 -6.82 -13.52 -20.30
C ILE A 522 -5.33 -13.71 -20.58
N ASP A 523 -4.52 -13.10 -19.74
CA ASP A 523 -3.11 -13.35 -19.62
C ASP A 523 -2.75 -13.71 -18.18
N VAL A 524 -2.14 -14.88 -18.00
CA VAL A 524 -1.74 -15.31 -16.65
C VAL A 524 -0.63 -14.41 -16.10
N LEU A 525 0.14 -13.76 -16.97
CA LEU A 525 1.14 -12.75 -16.63
C LEU A 525 1.10 -11.65 -17.71
N ASP A 526 0.45 -10.53 -17.44
CA ASP A 526 0.38 -9.35 -18.31
C ASP A 526 1.33 -8.23 -17.84
N ALA A 527 1.98 -7.54 -18.79
CA ALA A 527 2.65 -6.28 -18.54
C ALA A 527 2.71 -5.38 -19.80
N ASN A 528 2.05 -4.21 -19.74
CA ASN A 528 2.17 -3.11 -20.74
C ASN A 528 3.62 -2.55 -20.89
N GLY A 529 4.54 -2.97 -20.03
CA GLY A 529 5.97 -2.69 -20.07
C GLY A 529 6.77 -3.95 -20.35
N THR A 530 7.46 -4.47 -19.34
CA THR A 530 8.31 -5.68 -19.42
C THR A 530 8.04 -6.60 -18.25
N ALA A 531 8.24 -7.90 -18.42
CA ALA A 531 8.46 -8.80 -17.29
C ALA A 531 9.96 -9.15 -17.16
N LYS A 532 10.43 -9.37 -15.93
CA LYS A 532 11.80 -9.84 -15.65
C LYS A 532 11.81 -10.86 -14.52
N GLN A 533 12.46 -12.00 -14.74
CA GLN A 533 12.71 -13.00 -13.70
C GLN A 533 14.22 -13.23 -13.56
N SER A 534 14.76 -13.03 -12.36
CA SER A 534 16.15 -13.36 -12.01
C SER A 534 16.27 -14.44 -10.92
N GLY A 535 15.18 -14.74 -10.22
CA GLY A 535 15.14 -15.79 -9.19
C GLY A 535 13.74 -16.35 -8.98
N GLY A 536 13.52 -16.92 -7.79
CA GLY A 536 12.24 -17.51 -7.40
C GLY A 536 11.79 -18.72 -8.20
N VAL A 537 10.55 -19.13 -7.95
CA VAL A 537 9.81 -20.14 -8.71
C VAL A 537 8.51 -19.52 -9.19
N VAL A 538 8.34 -19.44 -10.52
CA VAL A 538 7.15 -18.89 -11.16
C VAL A 538 6.47 -19.97 -11.97
N ILE A 539 5.19 -20.19 -11.66
CA ILE A 539 4.36 -21.20 -12.31
C ILE A 539 3.09 -20.51 -12.79
N VAL A 540 2.93 -20.39 -14.11
CA VAL A 540 1.75 -19.80 -14.75
C VAL A 540 0.87 -20.92 -15.32
N GLU A 541 -0.44 -20.88 -15.08
CA GLU A 541 -1.36 -21.92 -15.55
C GLU A 541 -2.71 -21.37 -16.04
N ILE A 542 -3.15 -21.85 -17.22
CA ILE A 542 -4.55 -21.78 -17.67
C ILE A 542 -5.18 -23.15 -17.39
N PRO A 543 -5.90 -23.34 -16.26
CA PRO A 543 -6.38 -24.67 -15.86
C PRO A 543 -7.57 -25.18 -16.70
N ALA A 544 -8.26 -24.30 -17.43
CA ALA A 544 -9.40 -24.64 -18.28
C ALA A 544 -8.99 -24.83 -19.76
N SER A 545 -9.47 -25.90 -20.40
CA SER A 545 -9.16 -26.24 -21.80
C SER A 545 -9.73 -25.28 -22.86
N SER A 546 -10.34 -24.17 -22.44
CA SER A 546 -10.96 -23.15 -23.30
C SER A 546 -10.65 -21.71 -22.86
N GLY A 547 -9.75 -21.52 -21.89
CA GLY A 547 -9.36 -20.17 -21.44
C GLY A 547 -8.55 -19.42 -22.51
N GLY A 548 -8.68 -18.10 -22.57
CA GLY A 548 -7.88 -17.18 -23.40
C GLY A 548 -8.06 -17.29 -24.92
N SER A 549 -9.05 -18.04 -25.41
CA SER A 549 -9.24 -18.27 -26.84
C SER A 549 -9.98 -17.11 -27.52
N MET A 550 -9.37 -15.93 -27.56
CA MET A 550 -9.68 -14.93 -28.58
C MET A 550 -9.45 -15.54 -29.97
N GLY A 551 -10.46 -15.48 -30.86
CA GLY A 551 -10.43 -16.13 -32.19
C GLY A 551 -9.45 -15.52 -33.21
N GLY A 552 -8.49 -14.71 -32.77
CA GLY A 552 -7.51 -13.99 -33.57
C GLY A 552 -6.26 -14.82 -33.88
N ARG A 553 -6.31 -15.61 -34.97
CA ARG A 553 -5.09 -16.26 -35.49
C ARG A 553 -4.19 -15.23 -36.17
N ALA A 554 -3.22 -14.69 -35.44
CA ALA A 554 -2.23 -13.75 -35.97
C ALA A 554 -1.51 -14.32 -37.22
N PRO A 555 -1.58 -13.64 -38.38
CA PRO A 555 -1.03 -14.17 -39.62
C PRO A 555 0.48 -13.91 -39.72
N GLY A 556 1.29 -14.72 -39.04
CA GLY A 556 2.76 -14.66 -39.22
C GLY A 556 3.64 -15.19 -38.09
N GLY A 557 3.08 -15.71 -36.99
CA GLY A 557 3.85 -16.17 -35.84
C GLY A 557 4.96 -17.18 -36.16
N SER A 558 6.17 -16.89 -35.70
CA SER A 558 7.31 -17.81 -35.78
C SER A 558 7.17 -18.90 -34.72
N SER A 559 6.99 -20.15 -35.14
CA SER A 559 6.87 -21.28 -34.21
C SER A 559 8.22 -21.69 -33.64
N SER A 560 8.46 -21.36 -32.36
CA SER A 560 9.54 -21.97 -31.58
C SER A 560 9.05 -23.28 -30.95
N GLY A 561 9.88 -24.33 -30.94
CA GLY A 561 9.57 -25.61 -30.27
C GLY A 561 8.34 -26.39 -30.78
N GLY A 562 7.72 -25.96 -31.89
CA GLY A 562 6.45 -26.52 -32.39
C GLY A 562 5.19 -25.95 -31.75
N CYS A 563 5.31 -24.90 -30.94
CA CYS A 563 4.19 -24.24 -30.28
C CYS A 563 3.44 -23.28 -31.22
N SER A 564 2.18 -22.96 -30.88
CA SER A 564 1.31 -22.05 -31.63
C SER A 564 1.07 -20.76 -30.86
N ILE A 565 1.22 -19.60 -31.50
CA ILE A 565 0.70 -18.33 -30.99
C ILE A 565 -0.71 -18.11 -31.54
N ASN A 566 -1.61 -17.70 -30.66
CA ASN A 566 -2.58 -16.65 -30.94
C ASN A 566 -1.87 -15.31 -30.69
N GLY A 567 -2.22 -14.28 -31.48
CA GLY A 567 -1.86 -12.91 -31.13
C GLY A 567 -3.07 -12.27 -30.46
N ALA A 568 -3.56 -12.95 -29.42
CA ALA A 568 -4.67 -12.55 -28.57
C ALA A 568 -4.76 -13.44 -27.31
N GLY A 569 -3.95 -13.14 -26.30
CA GLY A 569 -3.95 -13.62 -24.91
C GLY A 569 -3.51 -15.07 -24.62
N GLY A 570 -2.97 -15.33 -23.44
CA GLY A 570 -2.66 -16.69 -22.98
C GLY A 570 -1.92 -16.78 -21.63
N LEU A 571 -0.71 -17.33 -21.67
CA LEU A 571 0.10 -17.54 -20.44
C LEU A 571 0.93 -16.32 -20.08
N ILE A 572 1.32 -15.55 -21.09
CA ILE A 572 2.22 -14.41 -21.01
C ILE A 572 1.88 -13.50 -22.18
N ASP A 573 1.55 -12.25 -21.88
CA ASP A 573 1.67 -11.12 -22.80
C ASP A 573 2.57 -10.06 -22.15
N THR A 574 3.51 -9.51 -22.92
CA THR A 574 4.23 -8.31 -22.49
C THR A 574 4.63 -7.45 -23.69
N ASP A 575 4.33 -6.16 -23.60
CA ASP A 575 4.46 -5.19 -24.70
C ASP A 575 5.93 -4.98 -25.13
N ASN A 576 6.90 -5.19 -24.23
CA ASN A 576 8.34 -4.98 -24.45
C ASN A 576 9.22 -6.18 -24.01
N GLY A 577 8.62 -7.34 -23.74
CA GLY A 577 9.30 -8.63 -23.57
C GLY A 577 9.56 -9.10 -22.13
N PHE A 578 9.57 -10.42 -21.96
CA PHE A 578 9.84 -11.15 -20.72
C PHE A 578 11.25 -11.75 -20.71
N THR A 579 12.12 -11.21 -19.84
CA THR A 579 13.51 -11.69 -19.70
C THR A 579 13.67 -12.63 -18.51
N ILE A 580 14.06 -13.88 -18.74
CA ILE A 580 14.38 -14.86 -17.68
C ILE A 580 15.90 -15.10 -17.62
N THR A 581 16.54 -14.73 -16.51
CA THR A 581 17.98 -14.88 -16.25
C THR A 581 18.32 -15.89 -15.16
N GLY A 582 17.35 -16.27 -14.33
CA GLY A 582 17.53 -17.21 -13.23
C GLY A 582 16.21 -17.76 -12.70
N GLY A 583 16.25 -18.43 -11.55
CA GLY A 583 15.07 -19.07 -10.95
C GLY A 583 14.57 -20.30 -11.69
N VAL A 584 13.28 -20.60 -11.51
CA VAL A 584 12.51 -21.62 -12.23
C VAL A 584 11.29 -20.97 -12.85
N PHE A 585 11.07 -21.20 -14.14
CA PHE A 585 9.81 -20.86 -14.82
C PHE A 585 9.19 -22.13 -15.43
N LEU A 586 7.90 -22.33 -15.20
CA LEU A 586 7.08 -23.37 -15.84
C LEU A 586 5.70 -22.79 -16.19
N GLY A 587 5.31 -22.81 -17.46
CA GLY A 587 3.98 -22.38 -17.91
C GLY A 587 3.15 -23.54 -18.46
N PHE A 588 1.86 -23.62 -18.11
CA PHE A 588 0.97 -24.72 -18.46
C PHE A 588 -0.30 -24.21 -19.15
N GLY A 589 -0.41 -24.41 -20.47
CA GLY A 589 -1.59 -23.99 -21.22
C GLY A 589 -1.70 -24.61 -22.61
N ASN A 590 -2.36 -23.89 -23.51
CA ASN A 590 -2.50 -24.27 -24.93
C ASN A 590 -1.99 -23.20 -25.91
N GLN A 591 -1.72 -21.98 -25.42
CA GLN A 591 -1.43 -20.80 -26.23
C GLN A 591 -0.76 -19.71 -25.34
N THR A 592 -0.16 -18.70 -25.97
CA THR A 592 0.56 -17.58 -25.34
C THR A 592 0.96 -16.58 -26.43
N GLU A 593 1.12 -15.30 -26.10
CA GLU A 593 1.68 -14.29 -27.00
C GLU A 593 3.20 -14.43 -27.05
N GLU A 594 3.86 -14.50 -25.88
CA GLU A 594 5.32 -14.53 -25.76
C GLU A 594 5.90 -15.94 -25.43
N TYR A 595 7.12 -16.21 -25.96
CA TYR A 595 7.87 -17.44 -25.69
C TYR A 595 9.25 -17.18 -25.06
N PRO A 596 9.45 -17.42 -23.75
CA PRO A 596 10.79 -17.55 -23.19
C PRO A 596 11.49 -18.82 -23.72
N ASN A 597 10.92 -20.00 -23.47
CA ASN A 597 11.15 -21.23 -24.23
C ASN A 597 9.84 -22.04 -24.24
N CYS A 598 9.65 -22.89 -25.26
CA CYS A 598 8.42 -23.66 -25.41
C CYS A 598 8.63 -25.10 -25.85
N SER A 599 7.76 -26.00 -25.37
CA SER A 599 7.64 -27.39 -25.81
C SER A 599 6.18 -27.75 -26.07
N ALA A 600 5.88 -28.28 -27.26
CA ALA A 600 4.58 -28.84 -27.62
C ALA A 600 4.32 -30.22 -26.96
N THR A 601 4.47 -30.29 -25.64
CA THR A 601 4.26 -31.49 -24.83
C THR A 601 2.85 -31.49 -24.26
N SER A 602 2.03 -32.46 -24.68
CA SER A 602 0.73 -32.69 -24.03
C SER A 602 0.90 -33.14 -22.59
N TYR A 603 0.15 -32.52 -21.68
CA TYR A 603 0.22 -32.75 -20.25
C TYR A 603 -1.16 -33.00 -19.64
N THR A 604 -1.18 -33.80 -18.56
CA THR A 604 -2.40 -34.21 -17.86
C THR A 604 -2.41 -33.67 -16.43
N ALA A 605 -3.58 -33.20 -15.99
CA ALA A 605 -3.82 -32.72 -14.62
C ALA A 605 -3.31 -33.71 -13.56
N GLY A 606 -2.68 -33.18 -12.50
CA GLY A 606 -2.14 -33.94 -11.38
C GLY A 606 -0.91 -34.80 -11.69
N THR A 607 -0.44 -34.86 -12.94
CA THR A 607 0.82 -35.54 -13.32
C THR A 607 1.96 -34.52 -13.30
N ALA A 608 3.10 -34.84 -12.69
CA ALA A 608 4.20 -33.88 -12.59
C ALA A 608 5.00 -33.75 -13.91
N TYR A 609 5.27 -32.52 -14.33
CA TYR A 609 6.11 -32.19 -15.49
C TYR A 609 7.15 -31.12 -15.15
N GLY A 610 8.28 -31.15 -15.86
CA GLY A 610 9.40 -30.24 -15.66
C GLY A 610 10.73 -30.92 -15.94
N SER A 611 11.74 -30.58 -15.14
CA SER A 611 13.08 -31.18 -15.17
C SER A 611 13.29 -32.17 -14.03
N ALA A 612 14.44 -32.86 -14.02
CA ALA A 612 14.83 -33.73 -12.92
C ALA A 612 15.03 -33.01 -11.57
N ASN A 613 15.11 -31.67 -11.55
CA ASN A 613 15.39 -30.85 -10.35
C ASN A 613 14.24 -29.91 -9.96
N ALA A 614 13.26 -29.70 -10.85
CA ALA A 614 12.14 -28.78 -10.66
C ALA A 614 10.95 -29.25 -11.51
N ALA A 615 9.82 -29.55 -10.87
CA ALA A 615 8.62 -30.06 -11.53
C ALA A 615 7.34 -29.60 -10.83
N PHE A 616 6.25 -29.46 -11.59
CA PHE A 616 4.94 -29.07 -11.09
C PHE A 616 3.86 -30.04 -11.56
N ALA A 617 2.84 -30.26 -10.73
CA ALA A 617 1.64 -31.03 -11.09
C ALA A 617 0.48 -30.06 -11.37
N PRO A 618 0.19 -29.73 -12.64
CA PRO A 618 -0.83 -28.76 -13.02
C PRO A 618 -2.24 -29.17 -12.62
N LYS A 619 -3.10 -28.17 -12.38
CA LYS A 619 -4.52 -28.32 -12.04
C LYS A 619 -5.34 -28.73 -13.28
N GLY A 620 -4.96 -28.23 -14.45
CA GLY A 620 -5.56 -28.47 -15.76
C GLY A 620 -4.77 -29.45 -16.63
N SER A 621 -5.27 -29.66 -17.85
CA SER A 621 -4.61 -30.46 -18.90
C SER A 621 -4.53 -29.64 -20.18
N GLY A 622 -3.46 -29.83 -20.96
CA GLY A 622 -3.21 -29.01 -22.15
C GLY A 622 -2.16 -29.61 -23.07
N SER A 623 -1.68 -28.78 -23.99
CA SER A 623 -0.85 -29.19 -25.13
C SER A 623 0.53 -28.53 -25.18
N MET A 624 0.78 -27.55 -24.32
CA MET A 624 1.97 -26.70 -24.35
C MET A 624 2.55 -26.50 -22.95
N ILE A 625 3.87 -26.65 -22.82
CA ILE A 625 4.62 -26.30 -21.62
C ILE A 625 5.67 -25.24 -21.97
N LEU A 626 5.59 -24.07 -21.33
CA LEU A 626 6.64 -23.06 -21.34
C LEU A 626 7.66 -23.33 -20.25
N TYR A 627 8.91 -22.92 -20.44
CA TYR A 627 9.96 -23.12 -19.43
C TYR A 627 11.10 -22.09 -19.52
N GLY A 628 11.84 -21.94 -18.42
CA GLY A 628 12.98 -21.03 -18.35
C GLY A 628 13.79 -21.11 -17.06
N GLY A 629 14.80 -20.25 -16.97
CA GLY A 629 15.76 -20.22 -15.86
C GLY A 629 16.59 -21.49 -15.82
N SER A 630 16.63 -22.14 -14.66
CA SER A 630 17.32 -23.43 -14.47
C SER A 630 16.63 -24.62 -15.16
N VAL A 631 15.39 -24.47 -15.62
CA VAL A 631 14.72 -25.49 -16.44
C VAL A 631 15.06 -25.24 -17.91
N THR A 632 15.86 -26.13 -18.50
CA THR A 632 16.29 -26.05 -19.92
C THR A 632 15.58 -27.05 -20.84
N SER A 633 14.78 -27.95 -20.27
CA SER A 633 13.95 -28.92 -20.98
C SER A 633 12.85 -29.45 -20.06
N VAL A 634 11.73 -29.88 -20.65
CA VAL A 634 10.57 -30.39 -19.92
C VAL A 634 10.17 -31.78 -20.40
N ALA A 635 9.82 -32.64 -19.45
CA ALA A 635 9.27 -33.98 -19.66
C ALA A 635 8.31 -34.32 -18.50
N GLN A 636 7.65 -35.48 -18.57
CA GLN A 636 6.99 -36.05 -17.39
C GLN A 636 8.05 -36.50 -16.36
N VAL A 637 7.86 -36.13 -15.09
CA VAL A 637 8.85 -36.33 -14.02
C VAL A 637 8.31 -37.29 -12.97
N SER A 638 9.15 -38.25 -12.53
CA SER A 638 8.90 -39.00 -11.31
C SER A 638 9.38 -38.18 -10.11
N THR A 639 8.45 -37.80 -9.23
CA THR A 639 8.72 -36.95 -8.05
C THR A 639 9.30 -37.73 -6.86
N SER A 640 9.58 -39.02 -7.02
CA SER A 640 10.19 -39.84 -5.97
C SER A 640 11.58 -39.32 -5.59
N GLY A 641 11.76 -38.97 -4.31
CA GLY A 641 13.00 -38.39 -3.79
C GLY A 641 13.17 -36.90 -4.04
N MET A 642 12.12 -36.18 -4.47
CA MET A 642 12.08 -34.72 -4.50
C MET A 642 11.51 -34.16 -3.19
N GLN A 643 11.95 -32.97 -2.80
CA GLN A 643 11.29 -32.14 -1.80
C GLN A 643 9.98 -31.58 -2.37
N THR A 644 9.10 -31.06 -1.52
CA THR A 644 7.80 -30.53 -1.95
C THR A 644 7.49 -29.22 -1.22
N LEU A 645 7.10 -28.20 -1.99
CA LEU A 645 6.42 -27.02 -1.50
C LEU A 645 4.95 -27.15 -1.88
N GLU A 646 4.07 -26.95 -0.89
CA GLU A 646 2.63 -26.91 -1.09
C GLU A 646 2.18 -25.44 -1.10
N PHE A 647 1.56 -25.01 -2.19
CA PHE A 647 1.00 -23.67 -2.32
C PHE A 647 -0.25 -23.51 -1.43
N PRO A 648 -0.67 -22.28 -1.11
CA PRO A 648 -1.86 -22.02 -0.28
C PRO A 648 -3.17 -22.60 -0.80
N ASN A 649 -3.24 -22.94 -2.09
CA ASN A 649 -4.37 -23.61 -2.75
C ASN A 649 -4.23 -25.15 -2.79
N GLY A 650 -3.20 -25.73 -2.17
CA GLY A 650 -2.93 -27.18 -2.12
C GLY A 650 -2.17 -27.76 -3.32
N LEU A 651 -1.83 -26.97 -4.33
CA LEU A 651 -1.01 -27.42 -5.47
C LEU A 651 0.45 -27.61 -5.06
N LYS A 652 1.18 -28.45 -5.79
CA LYS A 652 2.48 -28.97 -5.34
C LYS A 652 3.59 -28.73 -6.35
N TYR A 653 4.60 -27.99 -5.92
CA TYR A 653 5.87 -27.84 -6.60
C TYR A 653 6.90 -28.80 -5.99
N TYR A 654 7.66 -29.49 -6.84
CA TYR A 654 8.63 -30.50 -6.47
C TYR A 654 10.03 -30.05 -6.89
N TYR A 655 11.00 -30.14 -5.98
CA TYR A 655 12.38 -29.69 -6.23
C TYR A 655 13.44 -30.60 -5.61
N LYS A 656 14.72 -30.36 -5.88
CA LYS A 656 15.87 -31.10 -5.32
C LYS A 656 16.95 -30.17 -4.78
#